data_AF-A0A9E4ZWL3-F1
#
_entry.id   AF-A0A9E4ZWL3-F1
#
_cell.length_a   1.000
_cell.length_b   1.000
_cell.length_c   1.000
_cell.angle_alpha   90.00
_cell.angle_beta   90.00
_cell.angle_gamma   90.00
#
_symmetry.space_group_name_H-M   'P 1'
#
loop_
_entity.id
_entity.type
_entity.pdbx_description
1 polymer ?
#
loop_
_entity_poly.entity_id
_entity_poly.type
_entity_poly.pdbx_seq_one_letter_code
_entity_poly.pdbx_strand_id
1 'polypeptide(L)'
;MRGSHLITILTLILLALTPLASADTSSWLLNYSYVKSIDIYAPAVSGSGGGVLTRITLTIAYPGEGRVFFSALPYTELDTQGAARVAAYVASVLANISFERYDYYVVVESSVPVIGGPSAGALMTVGFLSLLTNTSLTPGVTMTGMINPDATVGPVGGLKEKLDAAASAGFKVFLIPLGQRYYQYPVVQEEKYPWGIVRRIAYERVDLVEYGREINVTVVEVGSILDAYTYFTGSNITLKPATPAYSAASSIEAASISRVLGDLEGLVNETYSMTRSIDPYRRALLLGGLESVGNTLVKLESLRNSSPAYVFTSALEMYPSAVYYNLLSKLLAGSLSIGDVAGIVNTSLASIGGRLESLGSIVDPSSLVTASYVKALYYRAGYYYANALSSSDESSKLEYLAYALSFLKQAEIMLNTTSSTGSGFNTGLKATVSVVGLQALSSTVYSYINAIISEAGGDTSTLSEAADYYNLLNMQVTNDTAALLGFTINVIAGSVIAVHKVFDQGNLKSVVSSQAEVINALPGRAFKPPLVELLLESSIEAVNLGDYSSALNTYSKVASIYLTATLVLNTSCTYISQQSEVATPGSPVSTPTQQVQTGSSSSPATSTEGESTWRPGGGVKLYVILAFIAVTVISAIIALRLARAGRTTSKG
;
A
#
# COMPACT_ATOMS: atom_id res chain seq x y z
N MET A 1 -4.91 -1.43 -72.15
CA MET A 1 -5.66 -2.31 -71.21
C MET A 1 -4.84 -3.51 -70.70
N ARG A 2 -3.53 -3.38 -70.41
CA ARG A 2 -2.70 -4.47 -69.84
C ARG A 2 -2.11 -4.16 -68.45
N GLY A 3 -2.05 -2.89 -68.04
CA GLY A 3 -1.54 -2.49 -66.71
C GLY A 3 -2.58 -2.59 -65.59
N SER A 4 -3.88 -2.43 -65.90
CA SER A 4 -4.96 -2.49 -64.90
C SER A 4 -5.09 -3.89 -64.30
N HIS A 5 -5.05 -4.92 -65.14
CA HIS A 5 -5.18 -6.32 -64.68
C HIS A 5 -4.00 -6.79 -63.84
N LEU A 6 -2.78 -6.33 -64.13
CA LEU A 6 -1.59 -6.68 -63.34
C LEU A 6 -1.68 -6.08 -61.93
N ILE A 7 -2.17 -4.84 -61.83
CA ILE A 7 -2.36 -4.18 -60.53
C ILE A 7 -3.45 -4.90 -59.75
N THR A 8 -4.60 -5.22 -60.36
CA THR A 8 -5.69 -5.94 -59.65
C THR A 8 -5.25 -7.31 -59.15
N ILE A 9 -4.45 -8.04 -59.93
CA ILE A 9 -3.91 -9.35 -59.53
C ILE A 9 -2.92 -9.18 -58.37
N LEU A 10 -2.04 -8.17 -58.41
CA LEU A 10 -1.13 -7.87 -57.31
C LEU A 10 -1.88 -7.43 -56.03
N THR A 11 -2.96 -6.66 -56.14
CA THR A 11 -3.77 -6.27 -54.97
C THR A 11 -4.50 -7.48 -54.38
N LEU A 12 -5.02 -8.38 -55.22
CA LEU A 12 -5.69 -9.61 -54.77
C LEU A 12 -4.71 -10.58 -54.11
N ILE A 13 -3.49 -10.70 -54.63
CA ILE A 13 -2.41 -11.49 -54.03
C ILE A 13 -1.97 -10.87 -52.69
N LEU A 14 -1.88 -9.54 -52.60
CA LEU A 14 -1.58 -8.86 -51.33
C LEU A 14 -2.69 -9.06 -50.28
N LEU A 15 -3.97 -9.01 -50.69
CA LEU A 15 -5.12 -9.30 -49.81
C LEU A 15 -5.22 -10.79 -49.41
N ALA A 16 -4.74 -11.71 -50.26
CA ALA A 16 -4.69 -13.13 -49.94
C ALA A 16 -3.49 -13.49 -49.03
N LEU A 17 -2.43 -12.66 -49.03
CA LEU A 17 -1.23 -12.83 -48.20
C LEU A 17 -1.28 -12.05 -46.89
N THR A 18 -2.23 -11.13 -46.70
CA THR A 18 -2.53 -10.64 -45.36
C THR A 18 -3.13 -11.81 -44.58
N PRO A 19 -2.54 -12.23 -43.45
CA PRO A 19 -3.24 -13.12 -42.55
C PRO A 19 -4.57 -12.43 -42.26
N LEU A 20 -5.70 -13.09 -42.53
CA LEU A 20 -6.90 -12.76 -41.79
C LEU A 20 -6.54 -13.03 -40.33
N ALA A 21 -6.02 -12.01 -39.66
CA ALA A 21 -6.20 -11.91 -38.23
C ALA A 21 -7.71 -11.95 -38.09
N SER A 22 -8.23 -13.12 -37.73
CA SER A 22 -9.52 -13.20 -37.07
C SER A 22 -9.45 -12.15 -35.98
N ALA A 23 -10.09 -11.00 -36.21
CA ALA A 23 -10.43 -10.12 -35.14
C ALA A 23 -11.36 -10.96 -34.28
N ASP A 24 -10.78 -11.59 -33.28
CA ASP A 24 -11.45 -12.41 -32.30
C ASP A 24 -12.24 -11.44 -31.42
N THR A 25 -13.33 -10.88 -31.96
CA THR A 25 -14.14 -9.84 -31.34
C THR A 25 -15.05 -10.40 -30.27
N SER A 26 -14.69 -11.52 -29.63
CA SER A 26 -15.50 -12.16 -28.58
C SER A 26 -14.71 -13.00 -27.57
N SER A 27 -13.43 -12.71 -27.29
CA SER A 27 -12.62 -13.58 -26.39
C SER A 27 -12.30 -13.02 -25.00
N TRP A 28 -12.60 -11.76 -24.66
CA TRP A 28 -12.28 -11.25 -23.31
C TRP A 28 -13.14 -11.88 -22.20
N LEU A 29 -14.32 -12.43 -22.52
CA LEU A 29 -15.19 -13.16 -21.57
C LEU A 29 -14.94 -14.68 -21.54
N LEU A 30 -14.13 -15.24 -22.44
CA LEU A 30 -13.97 -16.70 -22.60
C LEU A 30 -12.70 -17.28 -21.96
N ASN A 31 -11.86 -16.47 -21.32
CA ASN A 31 -10.59 -16.92 -20.74
C ASN A 31 -10.60 -17.18 -19.23
N TYR A 32 -11.71 -16.91 -18.53
CA TYR A 32 -11.85 -17.30 -17.13
C TYR A 32 -12.31 -18.74 -17.02
N SER A 33 -11.52 -19.58 -16.34
CA SER A 33 -11.86 -20.97 -16.04
C SER A 33 -12.66 -21.13 -14.75
N TYR A 34 -12.68 -20.10 -13.89
CA TYR A 34 -13.41 -20.11 -12.63
C TYR A 34 -13.96 -18.72 -12.33
N VAL A 35 -15.24 -18.64 -11.99
CA VAL A 35 -15.93 -17.41 -11.58
C VAL A 35 -16.84 -17.73 -10.41
N LYS A 36 -16.75 -16.97 -9.32
CA LYS A 36 -17.61 -17.10 -8.15
C LYS A 36 -18.08 -15.73 -7.68
N SER A 37 -19.36 -15.64 -7.33
CA SER A 37 -19.98 -14.41 -6.87
C SER A 37 -20.66 -14.57 -5.52
N ILE A 38 -20.76 -13.48 -4.77
CA ILE A 38 -21.55 -13.36 -3.55
C ILE A 38 -22.23 -12.00 -3.49
N ASP A 39 -23.44 -11.97 -2.93
CA ASP A 39 -24.14 -10.74 -2.62
C ASP A 39 -23.93 -10.37 -1.16
N ILE A 40 -23.53 -9.13 -0.93
CA ILE A 40 -23.46 -8.50 0.39
C ILE A 40 -24.39 -7.29 0.40
N TYR A 41 -24.86 -6.91 1.58
CA TYR A 41 -25.83 -5.82 1.74
C TYR A 41 -25.26 -4.75 2.67
N ALA A 42 -24.92 -3.60 2.09
CA ALA A 42 -24.27 -2.49 2.78
C ALA A 42 -25.30 -1.42 3.19
N PRO A 43 -25.42 -1.09 4.48
CA PRO A 43 -26.18 0.08 4.91
C PRO A 43 -25.48 1.37 4.50
N ALA A 44 -26.23 2.31 3.93
CA ALA A 44 -25.77 3.61 3.49
C ALA A 44 -26.73 4.72 3.92
N VAL A 45 -26.33 5.98 3.75
CA VAL A 45 -27.18 7.15 3.99
C VAL A 45 -27.55 7.78 2.65
N SER A 46 -28.83 8.03 2.44
CA SER A 46 -29.32 8.75 1.26
C SER A 46 -29.02 10.25 1.37
N GLY A 47 -28.98 10.95 0.23
CA GLY A 47 -28.86 12.42 0.22
C GLY A 47 -29.98 13.17 0.97
N SER A 48 -31.11 12.50 1.24
CA SER A 48 -32.22 13.00 2.07
C SER A 48 -32.04 12.77 3.59
N GLY A 49 -30.95 12.12 4.01
CA GLY A 49 -30.64 11.84 5.43
C GLY A 49 -31.26 10.55 5.98
N GLY A 50 -32.01 9.80 5.19
CA GLY A 50 -32.56 8.49 5.58
C GLY A 50 -31.62 7.33 5.26
N GLY A 51 -31.57 6.31 6.11
CA GLY A 51 -30.80 5.10 5.86
C GLY A 51 -31.39 4.23 4.74
N VAL A 52 -30.54 3.62 3.92
CA VAL A 52 -30.92 2.70 2.84
C VAL A 52 -30.01 1.47 2.82
N LEU A 53 -30.52 0.34 2.34
CA LEU A 53 -29.73 -0.85 2.12
C LEU A 53 -29.34 -0.95 0.64
N THR A 54 -28.03 -1.08 0.39
CA THR A 54 -27.46 -1.21 -0.95
C THR A 54 -26.98 -2.63 -1.15
N ARG A 55 -27.34 -3.26 -2.28
CA ARG A 55 -26.82 -4.57 -2.66
C ARG A 55 -25.50 -4.37 -3.42
N ILE A 56 -24.47 -5.09 -3.00
CA ILE A 56 -23.19 -5.13 -3.68
C ILE A 56 -22.91 -6.58 -4.06
N THR A 57 -22.82 -6.86 -5.35
CA THR A 57 -22.39 -8.16 -5.87
C THR A 57 -20.89 -8.12 -6.06
N LEU A 58 -20.19 -9.00 -5.36
CA LEU A 58 -18.76 -9.21 -5.50
C LEU A 58 -18.51 -10.46 -6.32
N THR A 59 -17.54 -10.41 -7.22
CA THR A 59 -17.12 -11.56 -8.03
C THR A 59 -15.61 -11.66 -8.07
N ILE A 60 -15.10 -12.88 -8.00
CA ILE A 60 -13.71 -13.21 -8.35
C ILE A 60 -13.69 -14.08 -9.61
N ALA A 61 -12.73 -13.84 -10.49
CA ALA A 61 -12.54 -14.58 -11.73
C ALA A 61 -11.08 -15.02 -11.90
N TYR A 62 -10.84 -16.26 -12.29
CA TYR A 62 -9.51 -16.86 -12.48
C TYR A 62 -9.36 -17.48 -13.88
N PRO A 63 -8.17 -17.43 -14.48
CA PRO A 63 -7.00 -16.66 -14.05
C PRO A 63 -7.22 -15.16 -14.25
N GLY A 64 -6.69 -14.34 -13.35
CA GLY A 64 -6.75 -12.89 -13.42
C GLY A 64 -5.38 -12.23 -13.58
N GLU A 65 -5.40 -10.90 -13.48
CA GLU A 65 -4.22 -10.03 -13.48
C GLU A 65 -4.24 -9.05 -12.29
N GLY A 66 -5.15 -9.24 -11.31
CA GLY A 66 -5.34 -8.31 -10.19
C GLY A 66 -6.15 -7.07 -10.57
N ARG A 67 -6.95 -7.12 -11.62
CA ARG A 67 -7.76 -5.98 -12.05
C ARG A 67 -9.01 -5.92 -11.18
N VAL A 68 -9.36 -4.71 -10.75
CA VAL A 68 -10.59 -4.44 -10.01
C VAL A 68 -11.50 -3.62 -10.89
N PHE A 69 -12.58 -4.25 -11.34
CA PHE A 69 -13.64 -3.63 -12.11
C PHE A 69 -14.72 -3.16 -11.15
N PHE A 70 -15.09 -1.89 -11.26
CA PHE A 70 -16.13 -1.30 -10.45
C PHE A 70 -17.24 -0.80 -11.37
N SER A 71 -18.46 -1.25 -11.12
CA SER A 71 -19.65 -0.81 -11.83
C SER A 71 -20.68 -0.38 -10.82
N ALA A 72 -21.21 0.82 -10.97
CA ALA A 72 -22.31 1.30 -10.16
C ALA A 72 -23.36 1.98 -11.01
N LEU A 73 -24.61 1.74 -10.63
CA LEU A 73 -25.78 2.40 -11.19
C LEU A 73 -26.57 2.95 -10.00
N PRO A 74 -26.66 4.28 -9.81
CA PRO A 74 -26.05 5.40 -10.55
C PRO A 74 -24.57 5.69 -10.17
N TYR A 75 -23.97 6.77 -10.72
CA TYR A 75 -22.56 7.14 -10.52
C TYR A 75 -22.14 7.15 -9.04
N THR A 76 -20.89 6.73 -8.77
CA THR A 76 -20.28 6.69 -7.42
C THR A 76 -19.06 7.59 -7.32
N GLU A 77 -18.72 7.95 -6.09
CA GLU A 77 -17.52 8.72 -5.75
C GLU A 77 -16.22 7.90 -5.94
N LEU A 78 -15.08 8.60 -6.00
CA LEU A 78 -13.76 8.03 -6.29
C LEU A 78 -13.22 7.19 -5.10
N ASP A 79 -13.58 7.59 -3.89
CA ASP A 79 -13.25 6.93 -2.63
C ASP A 79 -13.80 5.50 -2.55
N THR A 80 -14.99 5.24 -3.10
CA THR A 80 -15.67 3.94 -3.10
C THR A 80 -14.93 2.95 -4.01
N GLN A 81 -14.44 3.44 -5.16
CA GLN A 81 -13.62 2.65 -6.08
C GLN A 81 -12.24 2.35 -5.48
N GLY A 82 -11.64 3.32 -4.79
CA GLY A 82 -10.41 3.12 -4.01
C GLY A 82 -10.59 2.07 -2.92
N ALA A 83 -11.67 2.18 -2.14
CA ALA A 83 -12.03 1.24 -1.08
C ALA A 83 -12.20 -0.19 -1.62
N ALA A 84 -12.86 -0.36 -2.77
CA ALA A 84 -13.04 -1.67 -3.41
C ALA A 84 -11.71 -2.34 -3.77
N ARG A 85 -10.75 -1.56 -4.30
CA ARG A 85 -9.42 -2.10 -4.64
C ARG A 85 -8.59 -2.43 -3.41
N VAL A 86 -8.61 -1.56 -2.39
CA VAL A 86 -7.95 -1.86 -1.10
C VAL A 86 -8.59 -3.09 -0.44
N ALA A 87 -9.92 -3.21 -0.48
CA ALA A 87 -10.65 -4.37 0.04
C ALA A 87 -10.23 -5.68 -0.62
N ALA A 88 -10.21 -5.73 -1.95
CA ALA A 88 -9.77 -6.91 -2.70
C ALA A 88 -8.31 -7.27 -2.40
N TYR A 89 -7.44 -6.26 -2.29
CA TYR A 89 -6.04 -6.45 -1.93
C TYR A 89 -5.87 -7.02 -0.52
N VAL A 90 -6.47 -6.38 0.49
CA VAL A 90 -6.40 -6.83 1.90
C VAL A 90 -6.98 -8.24 2.04
N ALA A 91 -8.13 -8.53 1.40
CA ALA A 91 -8.72 -9.86 1.40
C ALA A 91 -7.79 -10.93 0.83
N SER A 92 -7.05 -10.60 -0.23
CA SER A 92 -6.09 -11.53 -0.86
C SER A 92 -4.91 -11.82 0.04
N VAL A 93 -4.37 -10.79 0.70
CA VAL A 93 -3.30 -10.97 1.68
C VAL A 93 -3.75 -11.81 2.86
N LEU A 94 -4.93 -11.50 3.44
CA LEU A 94 -5.49 -12.29 4.54
C LEU A 94 -5.81 -13.72 4.12
N ALA A 95 -6.18 -13.98 2.86
CA ALA A 95 -6.39 -15.33 2.34
C ALA A 95 -5.07 -16.07 2.01
N ASN A 96 -3.92 -15.40 2.12
CA ASN A 96 -2.62 -15.88 1.62
C ASN A 96 -2.66 -16.27 0.13
N ILE A 97 -3.34 -15.47 -0.69
CA ILE A 97 -3.49 -15.66 -2.13
C ILE A 97 -2.90 -14.43 -2.82
N SER A 98 -2.10 -14.63 -3.88
CA SER A 98 -1.61 -13.50 -4.69
C SER A 98 -2.81 -12.75 -5.28
N PHE A 99 -2.79 -11.43 -5.11
CA PHE A 99 -3.84 -10.54 -5.62
C PHE A 99 -3.97 -10.64 -7.14
N GLU A 100 -2.86 -10.81 -7.84
CA GLU A 100 -2.82 -10.95 -9.30
C GLU A 100 -3.44 -12.25 -9.80
N ARG A 101 -3.68 -13.23 -8.93
CA ARG A 101 -4.26 -14.51 -9.31
C ARG A 101 -5.70 -14.39 -9.80
N TYR A 102 -6.43 -13.37 -9.34
CA TYR A 102 -7.83 -13.17 -9.68
C TYR A 102 -8.08 -11.76 -10.24
N ASP A 103 -9.10 -11.62 -11.08
CA ASP A 103 -9.74 -10.34 -11.32
C ASP A 103 -10.98 -10.23 -10.43
N TYR A 104 -11.26 -9.01 -9.99
CA TYR A 104 -12.30 -8.71 -9.01
C TYR A 104 -13.33 -7.81 -9.67
N TYR A 105 -14.60 -8.10 -9.48
CA TYR A 105 -15.70 -7.27 -9.93
C TYR A 105 -16.53 -6.84 -8.73
N VAL A 106 -16.85 -5.55 -8.68
CA VAL A 106 -17.75 -4.96 -7.69
C VAL A 106 -18.87 -4.31 -8.47
N VAL A 107 -20.07 -4.84 -8.31
CA VAL A 107 -21.29 -4.30 -8.90
C VAL A 107 -22.17 -3.78 -7.79
N VAL A 108 -22.40 -2.47 -7.79
CA VAL A 108 -23.25 -1.78 -6.80
C VAL A 108 -24.60 -1.48 -7.44
N GLU A 109 -25.65 -2.05 -6.87
CA GLU A 109 -27.04 -1.82 -7.27
C GLU A 109 -27.76 -1.06 -6.16
N SER A 110 -28.24 0.15 -6.47
CA SER A 110 -28.96 0.97 -5.50
C SER A 110 -30.15 1.71 -6.08
N SER A 111 -31.09 1.98 -5.19
CA SER A 111 -32.27 2.79 -5.46
C SER A 111 -32.02 4.30 -5.30
N VAL A 112 -30.84 4.73 -4.83
CA VAL A 112 -30.52 6.14 -4.54
C VAL A 112 -29.60 6.76 -5.61
N PRO A 113 -29.86 8.02 -6.07
CA PRO A 113 -29.12 8.71 -7.14
C PRO A 113 -27.60 8.86 -6.99
N VAL A 114 -27.07 8.82 -5.77
CA VAL A 114 -25.63 8.91 -5.47
C VAL A 114 -25.35 8.02 -4.27
N ILE A 115 -24.41 7.09 -4.43
CA ILE A 115 -23.75 6.41 -3.32
C ILE A 115 -22.30 6.84 -3.32
N GLY A 116 -21.89 7.40 -2.19
CA GLY A 116 -20.53 7.86 -1.94
C GLY A 116 -20.06 7.40 -0.56
N GLY A 117 -18.76 7.47 -0.31
CA GLY A 117 -18.17 7.10 0.97
C GLY A 117 -17.38 5.78 0.93
N PRO A 118 -16.23 5.67 1.62
CA PRO A 118 -15.45 4.44 1.73
C PRO A 118 -16.12 3.38 2.64
N SER A 119 -17.33 3.64 3.12
CA SER A 119 -17.95 3.00 4.28
C SER A 119 -18.41 1.56 4.08
N ALA A 120 -18.41 1.07 2.84
CA ALA A 120 -18.62 -0.34 2.49
C ALA A 120 -17.30 -1.13 2.39
N GLY A 121 -16.15 -0.47 2.52
CA GLY A 121 -14.82 -1.05 2.33
C GLY A 121 -14.61 -2.31 3.16
N ALA A 122 -14.89 -2.26 4.47
CA ALA A 122 -14.71 -3.41 5.35
C ALA A 122 -15.64 -4.58 5.01
N LEU A 123 -16.89 -4.30 4.65
CA LEU A 123 -17.86 -5.32 4.22
C LEU A 123 -17.42 -5.98 2.91
N MET A 124 -16.92 -5.19 1.94
CA MET A 124 -16.36 -5.71 0.69
C MET A 124 -15.17 -6.62 0.96
N THR A 125 -14.29 -6.26 1.91
CA THR A 125 -13.14 -7.09 2.28
C THR A 125 -13.59 -8.44 2.82
N VAL A 126 -14.57 -8.47 3.74
CA VAL A 126 -15.12 -9.73 4.27
C VAL A 126 -15.73 -10.58 3.15
N GLY A 127 -16.47 -9.97 2.22
CA GLY A 127 -17.07 -10.68 1.10
C GLY A 127 -16.04 -11.27 0.12
N PHE A 128 -15.02 -10.49 -0.26
CA PHE A 128 -13.92 -11.02 -1.07
C PHE A 128 -13.13 -12.10 -0.35
N LEU A 129 -12.86 -11.93 0.94
CA LEU A 129 -12.16 -12.92 1.75
C LEU A 129 -12.96 -14.23 1.81
N SER A 130 -14.28 -14.15 1.99
CA SER A 130 -15.20 -15.30 1.93
C SER A 130 -15.18 -16.00 0.57
N LEU A 131 -15.15 -15.25 -0.54
CA LEU A 131 -14.99 -15.82 -1.88
C LEU A 131 -13.67 -16.57 -2.03
N LEU A 132 -12.56 -15.95 -1.61
CA LEU A 132 -11.20 -16.45 -1.76
C LEU A 132 -10.92 -17.68 -0.87
N THR A 133 -11.47 -17.72 0.34
CA THR A 133 -11.36 -18.86 1.27
C THR A 133 -12.44 -19.92 1.07
N ASN A 134 -13.36 -19.69 0.13
CA ASN A 134 -14.53 -20.53 -0.11
C ASN A 134 -15.41 -20.76 1.14
N THR A 135 -15.56 -19.73 1.99
CA THR A 135 -16.36 -19.79 3.22
C THR A 135 -17.71 -19.12 3.02
N SER A 136 -18.80 -19.72 3.54
CA SER A 136 -20.14 -19.15 3.45
C SER A 136 -20.35 -18.01 4.46
N LEU A 137 -21.11 -16.98 4.09
CA LEU A 137 -21.50 -15.91 5.01
C LEU A 137 -22.76 -16.30 5.81
N THR A 138 -22.77 -15.97 7.10
CA THR A 138 -23.88 -16.11 8.03
C THR A 138 -24.99 -15.12 7.66
N PRO A 139 -26.21 -15.59 7.38
CA PRO A 139 -27.34 -14.70 7.12
C PRO A 139 -27.67 -13.82 8.33
N GLY A 140 -28.13 -12.59 8.09
CA GLY A 140 -28.58 -11.68 9.15
C GLY A 140 -27.46 -10.89 9.86
N VAL A 141 -26.21 -10.98 9.37
CA VAL A 141 -25.09 -10.13 9.79
C VAL A 141 -24.81 -9.09 8.70
N THR A 142 -24.66 -7.82 9.08
CA THR A 142 -24.15 -6.76 8.22
C THR A 142 -23.21 -5.84 8.98
N MET A 143 -22.49 -4.96 8.29
CA MET A 143 -21.58 -4.01 8.90
C MET A 143 -21.45 -2.72 8.09
N THR A 144 -20.90 -1.70 8.73
CA THR A 144 -20.35 -0.52 8.07
C THR A 144 -18.94 -0.26 8.59
N GLY A 145 -18.06 0.26 7.75
CA GLY A 145 -16.71 0.59 8.14
C GLY A 145 -15.83 0.85 6.93
N MET A 146 -14.92 1.80 7.08
CA MET A 146 -13.83 1.97 6.14
C MET A 146 -12.86 0.78 6.23
N ILE A 147 -12.22 0.43 5.12
CA ILE A 147 -11.07 -0.49 5.16
C ILE A 147 -9.78 0.30 5.14
N ASN A 148 -8.91 0.07 6.12
CA ASN A 148 -7.55 0.57 6.12
C ASN A 148 -6.61 -0.45 5.45
N PRO A 149 -5.50 -0.02 4.83
CA PRO A 149 -4.55 -0.93 4.19
C PRO A 149 -3.96 -2.01 5.11
N ASP A 150 -3.96 -1.76 6.43
CA ASP A 150 -3.49 -2.68 7.48
C ASP A 150 -4.58 -3.65 7.99
N ALA A 151 -5.71 -3.77 7.28
CA ALA A 151 -6.86 -4.58 7.64
C ALA A 151 -7.61 -4.17 8.92
N THR A 152 -7.32 -2.99 9.47
CA THR A 152 -8.16 -2.40 10.51
C THR A 152 -9.42 -1.77 9.91
N VAL A 153 -10.48 -1.67 10.72
CA VAL A 153 -11.75 -1.06 10.34
C VAL A 153 -11.76 0.39 10.79
N GLY A 154 -11.81 1.32 9.84
CA GLY A 154 -11.81 2.76 10.11
C GLY A 154 -13.21 3.35 10.28
N PRO A 155 -13.31 4.57 10.85
CA PRO A 155 -14.58 5.15 11.23
C PRO A 155 -15.42 5.60 10.03
N VAL A 156 -16.72 5.75 10.28
CA VAL A 156 -17.69 6.20 9.29
C VAL A 156 -18.74 7.13 9.92
N GLY A 157 -19.37 7.95 9.08
CA GLY A 157 -20.55 8.74 9.45
C GLY A 157 -21.86 7.99 9.22
N GLY A 158 -22.95 8.56 9.74
CA GLY A 158 -24.32 8.10 9.51
C GLY A 158 -24.68 6.80 10.23
N LEU A 159 -24.04 6.51 11.37
CA LEU A 159 -24.16 5.20 12.02
C LEU A 159 -25.58 4.89 12.49
N LYS A 160 -26.30 5.89 13.02
CA LYS A 160 -27.68 5.71 13.48
C LYS A 160 -28.60 5.36 12.30
N GLU A 161 -28.51 6.12 11.22
CA GLU A 161 -29.32 5.94 10.01
C GLU A 161 -29.03 4.60 9.35
N LYS A 162 -27.76 4.18 9.32
CA LYS A 162 -27.33 2.87 8.81
C LYS A 162 -27.83 1.72 9.67
N LEU A 163 -27.80 1.86 10.99
CA LEU A 163 -28.37 0.89 11.92
C LEU A 163 -29.89 0.76 11.73
N ASP A 164 -30.60 1.88 11.57
CA ASP A 164 -32.04 1.90 11.27
C ASP A 164 -32.35 1.17 9.95
N ALA A 165 -31.52 1.36 8.91
CA ALA A 165 -31.65 0.66 7.64
C ALA A 165 -31.40 -0.86 7.77
N ALA A 166 -30.36 -1.25 8.51
CA ALA A 166 -30.05 -2.66 8.77
C ALA A 166 -31.21 -3.35 9.54
N ALA A 167 -31.73 -2.70 10.58
CA ALA A 167 -32.86 -3.19 11.36
C ALA A 167 -34.11 -3.36 10.50
N SER A 168 -34.42 -2.35 9.67
CA SER A 168 -35.59 -2.37 8.76
C SER A 168 -35.50 -3.47 7.70
N ALA A 169 -34.28 -3.84 7.29
CA ALA A 169 -34.01 -4.94 6.38
C ALA A 169 -33.95 -6.32 7.06
N GLY A 170 -34.15 -6.39 8.39
CA GLY A 170 -34.21 -7.64 9.15
C GLY A 170 -32.85 -8.19 9.60
N PHE A 171 -31.76 -7.43 9.47
CA PHE A 171 -30.47 -7.82 10.04
C PHE A 171 -30.54 -7.88 11.57
N LYS A 172 -29.88 -8.87 12.17
CA LYS A 172 -29.88 -9.12 13.62
C LYS A 172 -28.57 -8.75 14.28
N VAL A 173 -27.49 -8.69 13.51
CA VAL A 173 -26.18 -8.26 13.98
C VAL A 173 -25.69 -7.15 13.07
N PHE A 174 -25.29 -6.02 13.65
CA PHE A 174 -24.72 -4.88 12.96
C PHE A 174 -23.35 -4.53 13.54
N LEU A 175 -22.29 -4.74 12.75
CA LEU A 175 -20.93 -4.42 13.18
C LEU A 175 -20.59 -2.96 12.82
N ILE A 176 -19.99 -2.25 13.77
CA ILE A 176 -19.56 -0.85 13.63
C ILE A 176 -18.06 -0.71 13.94
N PRO A 177 -17.39 0.36 13.47
CA PRO A 177 -15.98 0.58 13.79
C PRO A 177 -15.74 0.78 15.29
N LEU A 178 -14.60 0.31 15.76
CA LEU A 178 -14.18 0.39 17.16
C LEU A 178 -14.07 1.83 17.66
N GLY A 179 -14.66 2.13 18.81
CA GLY A 179 -14.67 3.47 19.40
C GLY A 179 -15.81 4.36 18.93
N GLN A 180 -16.70 3.86 18.07
CA GLN A 180 -17.86 4.61 17.58
C GLN A 180 -19.20 4.21 18.23
N ARG A 181 -19.19 3.41 19.32
CA ARG A 181 -20.40 3.10 20.10
C ARG A 181 -21.21 4.35 20.48
N TYR A 182 -20.55 5.40 20.92
CA TYR A 182 -21.20 6.67 21.24
C TYR A 182 -21.14 7.60 20.03
N TYR A 183 -22.28 7.78 19.38
CA TYR A 183 -22.38 8.56 18.14
C TYR A 183 -23.14 9.87 18.37
N GLN A 184 -22.72 10.93 17.68
CA GLN A 184 -23.42 12.21 17.66
C GLN A 184 -24.09 12.41 16.31
N TYR A 185 -25.38 12.75 16.31
CA TYR A 185 -26.15 12.96 15.10
C TYR A 185 -26.90 14.31 15.13
N PRO A 186 -27.06 14.97 13.97
CA PRO A 186 -27.76 16.24 13.90
C PRO A 186 -29.28 16.03 14.02
N VAL A 187 -29.91 16.81 14.89
CA VAL A 187 -31.35 16.87 15.10
C VAL A 187 -31.82 18.30 14.82
N VAL A 188 -32.82 18.42 13.95
CA VAL A 188 -33.43 19.72 13.65
C VAL A 188 -34.42 20.05 14.77
N GLN A 189 -34.07 21.04 15.58
CA GLN A 189 -34.97 21.64 16.57
C GLN A 189 -35.74 22.78 15.92
N GLU A 190 -37.07 22.67 15.91
CA GLU A 190 -37.96 23.73 15.44
C GLU A 190 -38.44 24.57 16.64
N GLU A 191 -38.01 25.83 16.69
CA GLU A 191 -38.51 26.81 17.65
C GLU A 191 -39.53 27.72 16.97
N LYS A 192 -40.77 27.69 17.44
CA LYS A 192 -41.85 28.52 16.88
C LYS A 192 -41.92 29.86 17.61
N TYR A 193 -41.69 30.95 16.87
CA TYR A 193 -41.82 32.32 17.36
C TYR A 193 -43.04 33.03 16.73
N PRO A 194 -43.55 34.12 17.33
CA PRO A 194 -44.69 34.86 16.80
C PRO A 194 -44.50 35.40 15.36
N TRP A 195 -43.26 35.59 14.92
CA TRP A 195 -42.87 36.11 13.61
C TRP A 195 -42.32 35.04 12.64
N GLY A 196 -42.29 33.76 13.01
CA GLY A 196 -41.82 32.69 12.12
C GLY A 196 -41.30 31.44 12.84
N ILE A 197 -40.90 30.43 12.06
CA ILE A 197 -40.26 29.20 12.57
C ILE A 197 -38.75 29.34 12.40
N VAL A 198 -38.00 29.19 13.49
CA VAL A 198 -36.54 29.11 13.46
C VAL A 198 -36.14 27.65 13.59
N ARG A 199 -35.36 27.15 12.63
CA ARG A 199 -34.79 25.80 12.66
C ARG A 199 -33.34 25.90 13.13
N ARG A 200 -32.98 25.16 14.17
CA ARG A 200 -31.59 25.01 14.65
C ARG A 200 -31.17 23.55 14.52
N ILE A 201 -29.92 23.32 14.14
CA ILE A 201 -29.32 21.99 14.19
C ILE A 201 -28.67 21.85 15.57
N ALA A 202 -29.19 20.94 16.38
CA ALA A 202 -28.58 20.51 17.64
C ALA A 202 -27.99 19.11 17.44
N TYR A 203 -26.94 18.76 18.18
CA TYR A 203 -26.37 17.41 18.14
C TYR A 203 -26.81 16.64 19.37
N GLU A 204 -27.39 15.46 19.15
CA GLU A 204 -27.73 14.52 20.22
C GLU A 204 -26.74 13.36 20.23
N ARG A 205 -26.43 12.86 21.42
CA ARG A 205 -25.54 11.71 21.62
C ARG A 205 -26.39 10.46 21.85
N VAL A 206 -26.12 9.40 21.11
CA VAL A 206 -26.75 8.08 21.25
C VAL A 206 -25.70 7.02 21.59
N ASP A 207 -26.06 6.06 22.44
CA ASP A 207 -25.33 4.79 22.58
C ASP A 207 -25.92 3.79 21.59
N LEU A 208 -25.19 3.49 20.52
CA LEU A 208 -25.67 2.61 19.44
C LEU A 208 -25.88 1.18 19.90
N VAL A 209 -25.16 0.71 20.93
CA VAL A 209 -25.36 -0.64 21.47
C VAL A 209 -26.70 -0.75 22.17
N GLU A 210 -27.03 0.26 22.98
CA GLU A 210 -28.30 0.30 23.68
C GLU A 210 -29.46 0.55 22.71
N TYR A 211 -29.31 1.51 21.80
CA TYR A 211 -30.32 1.78 20.77
C TYR A 211 -30.57 0.57 19.86
N GLY A 212 -29.52 -0.14 19.45
CA GLY A 212 -29.64 -1.39 18.69
C GLY A 212 -30.50 -2.42 19.43
N ARG A 213 -30.26 -2.59 20.74
CA ARG A 213 -31.04 -3.49 21.60
C ARG A 213 -32.52 -3.12 21.64
N GLU A 214 -32.85 -1.82 21.67
CA GLU A 214 -34.23 -1.33 21.62
C GLU A 214 -34.94 -1.71 20.32
N ILE A 215 -34.23 -1.68 19.19
CA ILE A 215 -34.76 -2.04 17.86
C ILE A 215 -34.50 -3.49 17.46
N ASN A 216 -34.12 -4.35 18.42
CA ASN A 216 -33.87 -5.79 18.25
C ASN A 216 -32.74 -6.12 17.25
N VAL A 217 -31.64 -5.36 17.32
CA VAL A 217 -30.39 -5.57 16.59
C VAL A 217 -29.21 -5.56 17.56
N THR A 218 -28.39 -6.61 17.54
CA THR A 218 -27.15 -6.65 18.31
C THR A 218 -26.09 -5.82 17.59
N VAL A 219 -25.62 -4.74 18.23
CA VAL A 219 -24.53 -3.91 17.70
C VAL A 219 -23.22 -4.30 18.34
N VAL A 220 -22.18 -4.48 17.53
CA VAL A 220 -20.85 -4.92 17.99
C VAL A 220 -19.78 -4.01 17.39
N GLU A 221 -18.85 -3.55 18.23
CA GLU A 221 -17.66 -2.83 17.79
C GLU A 221 -16.59 -3.81 17.29
N VAL A 222 -16.05 -3.58 16.11
CA VAL A 222 -14.96 -4.38 15.52
C VAL A 222 -13.78 -3.49 15.16
N GLY A 223 -12.57 -3.94 15.48
CA GLY A 223 -11.33 -3.20 15.21
C GLY A 223 -10.63 -3.67 13.93
N SER A 224 -10.89 -4.90 13.50
CA SER A 224 -10.24 -5.50 12.34
C SER A 224 -11.18 -6.33 11.47
N ILE A 225 -10.73 -6.64 10.26
CA ILE A 225 -11.41 -7.60 9.38
C ILE A 225 -11.40 -9.00 9.96
N LEU A 226 -10.43 -9.36 10.80
CA LEU A 226 -10.39 -10.67 11.46
C LEU A 226 -11.59 -10.84 12.40
N ASP A 227 -11.86 -9.82 13.22
CA ASP A 227 -13.02 -9.78 14.11
C ASP A 227 -14.32 -9.89 13.32
N ALA A 228 -14.46 -9.03 12.30
CA ALA A 228 -15.65 -8.99 11.47
C ALA A 228 -15.89 -10.33 10.78
N TYR A 229 -14.84 -10.93 10.20
CA TYR A 229 -14.93 -12.20 9.49
C TYR A 229 -15.45 -13.35 10.38
N THR A 230 -15.10 -13.36 11.67
CA THR A 230 -15.61 -14.35 12.63
C THR A 230 -17.12 -14.22 12.82
N TYR A 231 -17.67 -13.00 12.94
CA TYR A 231 -19.11 -12.81 13.00
C TYR A 231 -19.81 -13.23 11.70
N PHE A 232 -19.18 -12.95 10.57
CA PHE A 232 -19.72 -13.27 9.26
C PHE A 232 -19.63 -14.73 8.88
N THR A 233 -18.80 -15.56 9.52
CA THR A 233 -18.58 -16.95 9.07
C THR A 233 -18.65 -17.99 10.18
N GLY A 234 -18.66 -17.56 11.45
CA GLY A 234 -18.50 -18.43 12.61
C GLY A 234 -17.14 -19.12 12.70
N SER A 235 -16.20 -18.77 11.82
CA SER A 235 -14.87 -19.38 11.72
C SER A 235 -13.79 -18.33 11.89
N ASN A 236 -12.79 -18.64 12.70
CA ASN A 236 -11.58 -17.83 12.76
C ASN A 236 -10.70 -18.13 11.55
N ILE A 237 -10.04 -17.11 11.02
CA ILE A 237 -8.98 -17.34 10.02
C ILE A 237 -7.81 -18.02 10.74
N THR A 238 -7.74 -19.34 10.66
CA THR A 238 -6.57 -20.09 11.13
C THR A 238 -5.58 -20.11 9.99
N LEU A 239 -4.74 -19.08 9.89
CA LEU A 239 -3.66 -19.08 8.93
C LEU A 239 -2.66 -20.13 9.36
N LYS A 240 -2.62 -21.25 8.62
CA LYS A 240 -1.59 -22.27 8.77
C LYS A 240 -0.27 -21.54 8.60
N PRO A 241 0.60 -21.48 9.63
CA PRO A 241 1.89 -20.83 9.47
C PRO A 241 2.56 -21.47 8.27
N ALA A 242 2.98 -20.67 7.29
CA ALA A 242 4.08 -21.15 6.46
C ALA A 242 5.20 -21.53 7.43
N THR A 243 5.83 -22.68 7.28
CA THR A 243 6.99 -23.02 8.11
C THR A 243 8.16 -22.15 7.65
N PRO A 244 8.85 -21.41 8.55
CA PRO A 244 10.28 -21.26 8.32
C PRO A 244 11.02 -21.40 9.64
N ALA A 245 11.92 -22.36 9.68
CA ALA A 245 12.98 -22.37 10.66
C ALA A 245 14.04 -21.37 10.19
N TYR A 246 13.88 -20.10 10.55
CA TYR A 246 15.02 -19.21 10.72
C TYR A 246 15.14 -18.92 12.21
N SER A 247 16.30 -19.27 12.77
CA SER A 247 16.67 -18.91 14.13
C SER A 247 16.63 -17.39 14.26
N ALA A 248 15.97 -16.90 15.32
CA ALA A 248 15.99 -15.50 15.73
C ALA A 248 17.43 -14.97 15.63
N ALA A 249 17.67 -14.12 14.63
CA ALA A 249 18.93 -13.41 14.53
C ALA A 249 18.82 -12.21 15.46
N SER A 250 18.90 -12.54 16.74
CA SER A 250 19.33 -11.75 17.90
C SER A 250 19.32 -10.23 17.73
N SER A 251 18.47 -9.57 18.52
CA SER A 251 18.69 -8.29 19.23
C SER A 251 19.76 -7.40 18.64
N ILE A 252 19.40 -6.18 18.21
CA ILE A 252 20.38 -5.14 17.89
C ILE A 252 21.50 -5.18 18.93
N GLU A 253 22.74 -5.35 18.45
CA GLU A 253 23.87 -5.43 19.36
C GLU A 253 23.91 -4.18 20.24
N ALA A 254 24.19 -4.34 21.54
CA ALA A 254 24.35 -3.21 22.47
C ALA A 254 25.37 -2.17 21.95
N ALA A 255 26.34 -2.61 21.14
CA ALA A 255 27.28 -1.74 20.43
C ALA A 255 26.59 -0.81 19.41
N SER A 256 25.60 -1.29 18.66
CA SER A 256 24.83 -0.47 17.72
C SER A 256 23.96 0.56 18.44
N ILE A 257 23.31 0.19 19.55
CA ILE A 257 22.56 1.15 20.38
C ILE A 257 23.49 2.21 20.97
N SER A 258 24.62 1.78 21.53
CA SER A 258 25.62 2.70 22.10
C SER A 258 26.16 3.68 21.07
N ARG A 259 26.38 3.23 19.83
CA ARG A 259 26.83 4.09 18.72
C ARG A 259 25.77 5.12 18.36
N VAL A 260 24.52 4.70 18.20
CA VAL A 260 23.42 5.59 17.80
C VAL A 260 23.15 6.66 18.88
N LEU A 261 23.13 6.27 20.14
CA LEU A 261 22.92 7.21 21.24
C LEU A 261 24.11 8.14 21.44
N GLY A 262 25.34 7.62 21.33
CA GLY A 262 26.56 8.44 21.39
C GLY A 262 26.64 9.47 20.27
N ASP A 263 26.23 9.11 19.05
CA ASP A 263 26.15 10.04 17.92
C ASP A 263 25.12 11.16 18.19
N LEU A 264 23.94 10.82 18.73
CA LEU A 264 22.92 11.81 19.11
C LEU A 264 23.38 12.72 20.26
N GLU A 265 24.00 12.14 21.28
CA GLU A 265 24.57 12.89 22.40
C GLU A 265 25.65 13.87 21.90
N GLY A 266 26.51 13.43 20.97
CA GLY A 266 27.49 14.27 20.32
C GLY A 266 26.84 15.47 19.60
N LEU A 267 25.80 15.23 18.80
CA LEU A 267 25.05 16.29 18.11
C LEU A 267 24.44 17.28 19.10
N VAL A 268 23.79 16.79 20.17
CA VAL A 268 23.14 17.63 21.18
C VAL A 268 24.17 18.46 21.96
N ASN A 269 25.25 17.84 22.42
CA ASN A 269 26.32 18.51 23.18
C ASN A 269 27.04 19.58 22.33
N GLU A 270 27.33 19.26 21.07
CA GLU A 270 27.89 20.23 20.12
C GLU A 270 26.92 21.40 19.93
N THR A 271 25.63 21.14 19.73
CA THR A 271 24.60 22.18 19.59
C THR A 271 24.56 23.10 20.81
N TYR A 272 24.57 22.55 22.03
CA TYR A 272 24.64 23.34 23.27
C TYR A 272 25.90 24.21 23.34
N SER A 273 27.05 23.68 22.93
CA SER A 273 28.31 24.42 22.89
C SER A 273 28.22 25.60 21.91
N MET A 274 27.73 25.36 20.70
CA MET A 274 27.55 26.38 19.66
C MET A 274 26.60 27.49 20.09
N THR A 275 25.60 27.21 20.93
CA THR A 275 24.67 28.25 21.40
C THR A 275 25.34 29.40 22.18
N ARG A 276 26.56 29.19 22.70
CA ARG A 276 27.28 30.21 23.48
C ARG A 276 27.76 31.39 22.63
N SER A 277 27.96 31.20 21.33
CA SER A 277 28.39 32.24 20.39
C SER A 277 27.23 32.89 19.61
N ILE A 278 25.99 32.47 19.87
CA ILE A 278 24.78 32.99 19.20
C ILE A 278 24.20 34.14 20.03
N ASP A 279 23.60 35.13 19.36
CA ASP A 279 22.93 36.26 20.04
C ASP A 279 21.78 35.79 20.96
N PRO A 280 21.49 36.53 22.04
CA PRO A 280 20.55 36.08 23.08
C PRO A 280 19.14 35.75 22.58
N TYR A 281 18.64 36.47 21.56
CA TYR A 281 17.28 36.28 21.05
C TYR A 281 17.18 34.97 20.25
N ARG A 282 18.07 34.77 19.28
CA ARG A 282 18.10 33.54 18.48
C ARG A 282 18.49 32.32 19.33
N ARG A 283 19.35 32.51 20.32
CA ARG A 283 19.71 31.48 21.30
C ARG A 283 18.49 30.97 22.07
N ALA A 284 17.61 31.86 22.53
CA ALA A 284 16.41 31.45 23.28
C ALA A 284 15.48 30.56 22.44
N LEU A 285 15.30 30.90 21.15
CA LEU A 285 14.50 30.08 20.23
C LEU A 285 15.12 28.70 20.00
N LEU A 286 16.44 28.64 19.83
CA LEU A 286 17.18 27.39 19.62
C LEU A 286 17.13 26.47 20.85
N LEU A 287 17.28 27.04 22.06
CA LEU A 287 17.27 26.27 23.30
C LEU A 287 15.90 25.65 23.58
N GLY A 288 14.80 26.33 23.28
CA GLY A 288 13.46 25.77 23.46
C GLY A 288 13.22 24.51 22.62
N GLY A 289 13.72 24.49 21.37
CA GLY A 289 13.67 23.30 20.52
C GLY A 289 14.61 22.17 20.98
N LEU A 290 15.82 22.54 21.40
CA LEU A 290 16.86 21.59 21.83
C LEU A 290 16.52 20.90 23.16
N GLU A 291 15.81 21.58 24.07
CA GLU A 291 15.37 21.00 25.34
C GLU A 291 14.50 19.76 25.12
N SER A 292 13.57 19.80 24.17
CA SER A 292 12.74 18.64 23.82
C SER A 292 13.60 17.46 23.33
N VAL A 293 14.60 17.72 22.49
CA VAL A 293 15.51 16.68 21.98
C VAL A 293 16.35 16.09 23.13
N GLY A 294 16.88 16.95 24.01
CA GLY A 294 17.67 16.53 25.17
C GLY A 294 16.86 15.68 26.16
N ASN A 295 15.64 16.10 26.48
CA ASN A 295 14.75 15.37 27.39
C ASN A 295 14.41 13.96 26.84
N THR A 296 14.13 13.86 25.54
CA THR A 296 13.89 12.55 24.90
C THR A 296 15.16 11.70 24.93
N LEU A 297 16.35 12.26 24.69
CA LEU A 297 17.61 11.52 24.72
C LEU A 297 17.89 10.94 26.12
N VAL A 298 17.68 11.73 27.18
CA VAL A 298 17.81 11.25 28.57
C VAL A 298 16.84 10.10 28.86
N LYS A 299 15.58 10.22 28.38
CA LYS A 299 14.60 9.12 28.49
C LYS A 299 15.12 7.86 27.78
N LEU A 300 15.61 7.98 26.55
CA LEU A 300 16.12 6.83 25.79
C LEU A 300 17.33 6.18 26.47
N GLU A 301 18.26 6.96 27.02
CA GLU A 301 19.40 6.43 27.77
C GLU A 301 18.96 5.64 29.01
N SER A 302 17.93 6.13 29.73
CA SER A 302 17.40 5.40 30.88
C SER A 302 16.78 4.04 30.52
N LEU A 303 16.32 3.88 29.26
CA LEU A 303 15.67 2.68 28.75
C LEU A 303 16.63 1.75 27.99
N ARG A 304 17.90 2.15 27.79
CA ARG A 304 18.88 1.46 26.95
C ARG A 304 18.93 -0.06 27.14
N ASN A 305 18.85 -0.52 28.40
CA ASN A 305 18.96 -1.93 28.74
C ASN A 305 17.60 -2.63 28.89
N SER A 306 16.54 -1.90 29.24
CA SER A 306 15.22 -2.47 29.48
C SER A 306 14.35 -2.56 28.22
N SER A 307 14.61 -1.71 27.23
CA SER A 307 13.82 -1.61 25.99
C SER A 307 14.71 -1.26 24.79
N PRO A 308 15.69 -2.11 24.45
CA PRO A 308 16.71 -1.82 23.45
C PRO A 308 16.16 -1.58 22.04
N ALA A 309 15.11 -2.30 21.64
CA ALA A 309 14.52 -2.18 20.31
C ALA A 309 13.78 -0.83 20.16
N TYR A 310 12.98 -0.46 21.14
CA TYR A 310 12.31 0.85 21.24
C TYR A 310 13.31 1.99 21.26
N VAL A 311 14.40 1.84 22.03
CA VAL A 311 15.45 2.87 22.09
C VAL A 311 16.09 3.09 20.74
N PHE A 312 16.42 2.03 20.01
CA PHE A 312 17.05 2.15 18.70
C PHE A 312 16.13 2.81 17.67
N THR A 313 14.88 2.34 17.55
CA THR A 313 13.91 2.90 16.59
C THR A 313 13.56 4.35 16.92
N SER A 314 13.30 4.67 18.20
CA SER A 314 13.03 6.02 18.67
C SER A 314 14.23 6.95 18.44
N ALA A 315 15.46 6.45 18.64
CA ALA A 315 16.67 7.22 18.38
C ALA A 315 16.81 7.54 16.88
N LEU A 316 16.48 6.60 15.97
CA LEU A 316 16.46 6.87 14.53
C LEU A 316 15.46 7.99 14.17
N GLU A 317 14.29 7.99 14.80
CA GLU A 317 13.25 9.00 14.58
C GLU A 317 13.63 10.39 15.14
N MET A 318 14.58 10.46 16.07
CA MET A 318 15.08 11.74 16.61
C MET A 318 16.09 12.46 15.69
N TYR A 319 16.71 11.76 14.74
CA TYR A 319 17.77 12.35 13.89
C TYR A 319 17.37 13.62 13.15
N PRO A 320 16.19 13.71 12.50
CA PRO A 320 15.80 14.92 11.78
C PRO A 320 15.87 16.17 12.67
N SER A 321 15.27 16.11 13.87
CA SER A 321 15.29 17.22 14.83
C SER A 321 16.70 17.51 15.36
N ALA A 322 17.45 16.48 15.74
CA ALA A 322 18.81 16.65 16.27
C ALA A 322 19.78 17.26 15.24
N VAL A 323 19.72 16.76 13.99
CA VAL A 323 20.53 17.28 12.87
C VAL A 323 20.11 18.69 12.50
N TYR A 324 18.80 18.98 12.43
CA TYR A 324 18.31 20.32 12.14
C TYR A 324 18.83 21.36 13.13
N TYR A 325 18.66 21.13 14.44
CA TYR A 325 19.15 22.07 15.45
C TYR A 325 20.67 22.19 15.47
N ASN A 326 21.40 21.10 15.23
CA ASN A 326 22.86 21.15 15.11
C ASN A 326 23.30 22.04 13.94
N LEU A 327 22.74 21.82 12.75
CA LEU A 327 23.06 22.62 11.56
C LEU A 327 22.67 24.09 11.75
N LEU A 328 21.45 24.34 12.24
CA LEU A 328 20.98 25.70 12.53
C LEU A 328 21.91 26.41 13.51
N SER A 329 22.37 25.74 14.58
CA SER A 329 23.30 26.33 15.54
C SER A 329 24.64 26.72 14.91
N LYS A 330 25.17 25.88 14.00
CA LYS A 330 26.43 26.12 13.29
C LYS A 330 26.33 27.29 12.30
N LEU A 331 25.21 27.37 11.58
CA LEU A 331 24.93 28.50 10.68
C LEU A 331 24.80 29.81 11.46
N LEU A 332 24.02 29.81 12.55
CA LEU A 332 23.82 31.00 13.38
C LEU A 332 25.09 31.47 14.08
N ALA A 333 25.98 30.53 14.43
CA ALA A 333 27.30 30.84 14.97
C ALA A 333 28.33 31.25 13.90
N GLY A 334 27.97 31.20 12.61
CA GLY A 334 28.87 31.51 11.49
C GLY A 334 29.99 30.49 11.28
N SER A 335 29.90 29.30 11.86
CA SER A 335 30.93 28.25 11.74
C SER A 335 30.74 27.36 10.51
N LEU A 336 29.60 27.47 9.84
CA LEU A 336 29.23 26.70 8.66
C LEU A 336 28.39 27.60 7.75
N SER A 337 28.49 27.41 6.43
CA SER A 337 27.57 28.02 5.46
C SER A 337 26.59 26.99 4.90
N ILE A 338 25.47 27.44 4.32
CA ILE A 338 24.51 26.55 3.65
C ILE A 338 25.20 25.77 2.50
N GLY A 339 26.15 26.39 1.81
CA GLY A 339 26.95 25.73 0.78
C GLY A 339 27.81 24.58 1.31
N ASP A 340 28.39 24.75 2.50
CA ASP A 340 29.16 23.69 3.15
C ASP A 340 28.27 22.51 3.53
N VAL A 341 27.06 22.78 4.06
CA VAL A 341 26.06 21.74 4.35
C VAL A 341 25.69 20.97 3.09
N ALA A 342 25.44 21.68 1.98
CA ALA A 342 25.15 21.04 0.69
C ALA A 342 26.32 20.17 0.20
N GLY A 343 27.56 20.60 0.43
CA GLY A 343 28.76 19.81 0.14
C GLY A 343 28.88 18.53 0.99
N ILE A 344 28.54 18.61 2.27
CA ILE A 344 28.49 17.45 3.18
C ILE A 344 27.44 16.45 2.67
N VAL A 345 26.22 16.90 2.38
CA VAL A 345 25.14 16.05 1.86
C VAL A 345 25.55 15.36 0.55
N ASN A 346 26.15 16.10 -0.39
CA ASN A 346 26.63 15.55 -1.65
C ASN A 346 27.71 14.47 -1.44
N THR A 347 28.66 14.71 -0.54
CA THR A 347 29.71 13.74 -0.22
C THR A 347 29.14 12.47 0.43
N SER A 348 28.18 12.62 1.34
CA SER A 348 27.46 11.51 1.96
C SER A 348 26.64 10.70 0.95
N LEU A 349 25.96 11.36 0.00
CA LEU A 349 25.25 10.71 -1.10
C LEU A 349 26.20 9.87 -1.96
N ALA A 350 27.36 10.41 -2.33
CA ALA A 350 28.36 9.68 -3.12
C ALA A 350 28.91 8.45 -2.36
N SER A 351 29.25 8.63 -1.08
CA SER A 351 29.79 7.57 -0.23
C SER A 351 28.78 6.42 -0.02
N ILE A 352 27.54 6.76 0.38
CA ILE A 352 26.48 5.76 0.61
C ILE A 352 26.06 5.11 -0.71
N GLY A 353 25.95 5.89 -1.79
CA GLY A 353 25.65 5.38 -3.13
C GLY A 353 26.66 4.32 -3.59
N GLY A 354 27.96 4.61 -3.48
CA GLY A 354 29.01 3.64 -3.82
C GLY A 354 28.96 2.36 -2.98
N ARG A 355 28.65 2.47 -1.69
CA ARG A 355 28.41 1.31 -0.82
C ARG A 355 27.19 0.51 -1.30
N LEU A 356 26.08 1.16 -1.62
CA LEU A 356 24.86 0.49 -2.10
C LEU A 356 25.05 -0.21 -3.45
N GLU A 357 25.82 0.38 -4.36
CA GLU A 357 26.19 -0.26 -5.63
C GLU A 357 27.06 -1.51 -5.40
N SER A 358 27.98 -1.45 -4.43
CA SER A 358 28.85 -2.58 -4.08
C SER A 358 28.09 -3.77 -3.45
N LEU A 359 26.86 -3.57 -2.97
CA LEU A 359 26.02 -4.64 -2.40
C LEU A 359 25.46 -5.63 -3.43
N GLY A 360 25.67 -5.39 -4.74
CA GLY A 360 25.26 -6.32 -5.80
C GLY A 360 23.74 -6.48 -5.95
N SER A 361 23.32 -7.40 -6.83
CA SER A 361 21.91 -7.75 -7.02
C SER A 361 21.40 -8.48 -5.78
N ILE A 362 20.36 -7.94 -5.15
CA ILE A 362 19.80 -8.40 -3.85
C ILE A 362 19.04 -9.70 -4.01
N VAL A 363 19.17 -10.62 -3.05
CA VAL A 363 18.68 -11.99 -3.23
C VAL A 363 17.90 -12.57 -2.09
N ASP A 364 18.40 -12.61 -0.86
CA ASP A 364 17.61 -13.30 0.14
C ASP A 364 16.45 -12.38 0.56
N PRO A 365 15.22 -12.91 0.71
CA PRO A 365 14.07 -12.12 1.12
C PRO A 365 14.33 -11.22 2.35
N SER A 366 15.12 -11.69 3.32
CA SER A 366 15.41 -10.93 4.54
C SER A 366 16.30 -9.72 4.26
N SER A 367 17.36 -9.91 3.48
CA SER A 367 18.23 -8.85 2.96
C SER A 367 17.50 -7.90 2.02
N LEU A 368 16.47 -8.37 1.30
CA LEU A 368 15.63 -7.53 0.44
C LEU A 368 14.85 -6.51 1.25
N VAL A 369 14.25 -6.91 2.37
CA VAL A 369 13.52 -5.98 3.24
C VAL A 369 14.47 -4.90 3.79
N THR A 370 15.63 -5.30 4.33
CA THR A 370 16.61 -4.35 4.85
C THR A 370 17.18 -3.44 3.75
N ALA A 371 17.55 -4.00 2.58
CA ALA A 371 18.04 -3.23 1.46
C ALA A 371 16.98 -2.25 0.93
N SER A 372 15.71 -2.67 0.88
CA SER A 372 14.60 -1.80 0.46
C SER A 372 14.45 -0.60 1.39
N TYR A 373 14.60 -0.81 2.71
CA TYR A 373 14.55 0.25 3.71
C TYR A 373 15.70 1.25 3.55
N VAL A 374 16.94 0.76 3.42
CA VAL A 374 18.12 1.63 3.25
C VAL A 374 18.06 2.39 1.93
N LYS A 375 17.66 1.73 0.83
CA LYS A 375 17.51 2.38 -0.48
C LYS A 375 16.39 3.42 -0.46
N ALA A 376 15.28 3.16 0.22
CA ALA A 376 14.22 4.13 0.40
C ALA A 376 14.75 5.42 1.06
N LEU A 377 15.48 5.30 2.18
CA LEU A 377 16.13 6.44 2.86
C LEU A 377 17.11 7.18 1.94
N TYR A 378 17.93 6.45 1.19
CA TYR A 378 18.90 7.05 0.25
C TYR A 378 18.22 7.91 -0.83
N TYR A 379 17.21 7.36 -1.50
CA TYR A 379 16.50 8.11 -2.55
C TYR A 379 15.66 9.26 -1.97
N ARG A 380 15.08 9.09 -0.78
CA ARG A 380 14.42 10.19 -0.07
C ARG A 380 15.41 11.32 0.25
N ALA A 381 16.62 10.99 0.71
CA ALA A 381 17.65 12.00 0.90
C ALA A 381 17.99 12.74 -0.40
N GLY A 382 18.12 12.03 -1.53
CA GLY A 382 18.35 12.62 -2.84
C GLY A 382 17.22 13.56 -3.28
N TYR A 383 15.96 13.20 -3.00
CA TYR A 383 14.79 14.04 -3.26
C TYR A 383 14.83 15.35 -2.46
N TYR A 384 15.10 15.28 -1.16
CA TYR A 384 15.25 16.47 -0.32
C TYR A 384 16.45 17.32 -0.75
N TYR A 385 17.58 16.70 -1.12
CA TYR A 385 18.74 17.42 -1.64
C TYR A 385 18.41 18.16 -2.94
N ALA A 386 17.69 17.54 -3.86
CA ALA A 386 17.25 18.20 -5.10
C ALA A 386 16.33 19.40 -4.82
N ASN A 387 15.41 19.29 -3.85
CA ASN A 387 14.56 20.39 -3.42
C ASN A 387 15.35 21.53 -2.74
N ALA A 388 16.41 21.20 -2.01
CA ALA A 388 17.32 22.22 -1.47
C ALA A 388 18.04 22.99 -2.60
N LEU A 389 18.47 22.29 -3.65
CA LEU A 389 19.15 22.94 -4.78
C LEU A 389 18.22 23.83 -5.61
N SER A 390 16.92 23.50 -5.67
CA SER A 390 15.93 24.25 -6.44
C SER A 390 15.25 25.38 -5.64
N SER A 391 15.24 25.31 -4.31
CA SER A 391 14.64 26.35 -3.46
C SER A 391 15.36 27.69 -3.64
N SER A 392 14.62 28.80 -3.62
CA SER A 392 15.18 30.15 -3.52
C SER A 392 15.27 30.65 -2.07
N ASP A 393 14.48 30.07 -1.17
CA ASP A 393 14.40 30.48 0.23
C ASP A 393 15.47 29.77 1.08
N GLU A 394 16.27 30.53 1.82
CA GLU A 394 17.37 29.99 2.64
C GLU A 394 16.88 29.14 3.81
N SER A 395 15.72 29.45 4.39
CA SER A 395 15.16 28.66 5.49
C SER A 395 14.72 27.29 5.00
N SER A 396 13.97 27.23 3.90
CA SER A 396 13.57 25.97 3.26
C SER A 396 14.78 25.18 2.76
N LYS A 397 15.83 25.85 2.26
CA LYS A 397 17.09 25.17 1.89
C LYS A 397 17.70 24.43 3.06
N LEU A 398 17.83 25.12 4.21
CA LEU A 398 18.40 24.52 5.40
C LEU A 398 17.57 23.32 5.87
N GLU A 399 16.24 23.48 5.92
CA GLU A 399 15.32 22.41 6.32
C GLU A 399 15.47 21.19 5.40
N TYR A 400 15.45 21.39 4.08
CA TYR A 400 15.64 20.30 3.13
C TYR A 400 17.02 19.62 3.25
N LEU A 401 18.09 20.38 3.45
CA LEU A 401 19.43 19.82 3.67
C LEU A 401 19.52 19.03 5.00
N ALA A 402 18.86 19.51 6.05
CA ALA A 402 18.80 18.81 7.33
C ALA A 402 18.06 17.47 7.20
N TYR A 403 16.91 17.46 6.51
CA TYR A 403 16.20 16.23 6.20
C TYR A 403 17.06 15.28 5.38
N ALA A 404 17.68 15.75 4.29
CA ALA A 404 18.56 14.94 3.46
C ALA A 404 19.69 14.30 4.27
N LEU A 405 20.39 15.08 5.09
CA LEU A 405 21.48 14.57 5.93
C LEU A 405 20.97 13.57 6.98
N SER A 406 19.80 13.81 7.58
CA SER A 406 19.22 12.91 8.57
C SER A 406 18.89 11.53 7.97
N PHE A 407 18.34 11.48 6.75
CA PHE A 407 18.03 10.22 6.07
C PHE A 407 19.31 9.48 5.65
N LEU A 408 20.34 10.21 5.21
CA LEU A 408 21.65 9.61 4.92
C LEU A 408 22.29 9.01 6.18
N LYS A 409 22.19 9.69 7.32
CA LYS A 409 22.71 9.19 8.60
C LYS A 409 21.96 7.94 9.05
N GLN A 410 20.63 7.92 8.92
CA GLN A 410 19.83 6.71 9.18
C GLN A 410 20.22 5.55 8.25
N ALA A 411 20.40 5.82 6.95
CA ALA A 411 20.85 4.82 5.99
C ALA A 411 22.24 4.26 6.34
N GLU A 412 23.17 5.12 6.74
CA GLU A 412 24.52 4.72 7.18
C GLU A 412 24.48 3.83 8.42
N ILE A 413 23.70 4.21 9.44
CA ILE A 413 23.51 3.42 10.67
C ILE A 413 23.01 2.02 10.31
N MET A 414 21.95 1.94 9.51
CA MET A 414 21.37 0.66 9.10
C MET A 414 22.35 -0.20 8.30
N LEU A 415 23.13 0.38 7.40
CA LEU A 415 24.18 -0.34 6.67
C LEU A 415 25.24 -0.92 7.61
N ASN A 416 25.67 -0.15 8.60
CA ASN A 416 26.69 -0.57 9.56
C ASN A 416 26.16 -1.67 10.49
N THR A 417 24.92 -1.54 10.98
CA THR A 417 24.28 -2.56 11.82
C THR A 417 24.04 -3.86 11.06
N THR A 418 23.65 -3.80 9.78
CA THR A 418 23.43 -5.02 8.97
C THR A 418 24.74 -5.75 8.67
N SER A 419 25.85 -5.02 8.53
CA SER A 419 27.16 -5.63 8.32
C SER A 419 27.76 -6.31 9.56
N SER A 420 27.39 -5.90 10.78
CA SER A 420 27.94 -6.46 12.02
C SER A 420 27.23 -7.72 12.49
N THR A 421 25.97 -7.93 12.11
CA THR A 421 25.16 -9.09 12.54
C THR A 421 25.46 -10.40 11.78
N GLY A 422 26.58 -10.47 11.04
CA GLY A 422 27.02 -11.67 10.29
C GLY A 422 26.13 -12.07 9.11
N SER A 423 24.95 -11.44 8.97
CA SER A 423 23.99 -11.62 7.88
C SER A 423 24.25 -10.63 6.73
N GLY A 424 25.50 -10.59 6.23
CA GLY A 424 25.81 -9.81 5.03
C GLY A 424 24.81 -10.10 3.91
N PHE A 425 24.44 -9.08 3.13
CA PHE A 425 23.46 -9.19 2.03
C PHE A 425 23.85 -10.38 1.13
N ASN A 426 23.14 -11.52 1.22
CA ASN A 426 23.53 -12.75 0.53
C ASN A 426 22.85 -12.79 -0.84
N THR A 427 23.61 -13.00 -1.92
CA THR A 427 23.30 -12.66 -3.33
C THR A 427 23.22 -13.87 -4.31
N GLY A 428 22.09 -14.59 -4.42
CA GLY A 428 21.60 -15.39 -5.62
C GLY A 428 20.07 -15.71 -5.88
N LEU A 429 19.10 -14.78 -6.02
CA LEU A 429 17.66 -15.01 -6.33
C LEU A 429 17.04 -13.81 -7.07
N LYS A 430 16.35 -14.07 -8.18
CA LYS A 430 15.67 -13.06 -8.99
C LYS A 430 14.22 -12.93 -8.50
N ALA A 431 13.93 -11.92 -7.68
CA ALA A 431 12.54 -11.57 -7.39
C ALA A 431 11.89 -11.00 -8.66
N THR A 432 10.91 -11.71 -9.21
CA THR A 432 10.08 -11.17 -10.30
C THR A 432 8.98 -10.34 -9.65
N VAL A 433 9.32 -9.11 -9.27
CA VAL A 433 8.33 -8.17 -8.74
C VAL A 433 7.73 -7.41 -9.90
N SER A 434 6.40 -7.41 -10.00
CA SER A 434 5.70 -6.55 -10.94
C SER A 434 5.85 -5.10 -10.49
N VAL A 435 6.77 -4.36 -11.12
CA VAL A 435 6.93 -2.91 -10.89
C VAL A 435 5.62 -2.16 -11.10
N VAL A 436 4.84 -2.59 -12.12
CA VAL A 436 3.52 -2.05 -12.43
C VAL A 436 2.54 -2.31 -11.28
N GLY A 437 2.57 -3.50 -10.68
CA GLY A 437 1.74 -3.86 -9.54
C GLY A 437 2.04 -3.01 -8.30
N LEU A 438 3.33 -2.83 -7.97
CA LEU A 438 3.76 -1.97 -6.86
C LEU A 438 3.31 -0.52 -7.04
N GLN A 439 3.55 0.07 -8.21
CA GLN A 439 3.14 1.44 -8.51
C GLN A 439 1.62 1.63 -8.47
N ALA A 440 0.86 0.68 -9.03
CA ALA A 440 -0.60 0.72 -9.01
C ALA A 440 -1.15 0.63 -7.58
N LEU A 441 -0.56 -0.22 -6.74
CA LEU A 441 -0.92 -0.35 -5.34
C LEU A 441 -0.63 0.93 -4.56
N SER A 442 0.59 1.47 -4.65
CA SER A 442 0.96 2.73 -3.99
C SER A 442 0.05 3.88 -4.41
N SER A 443 -0.22 4.01 -5.71
CA SER A 443 -1.10 5.05 -6.24
C SER A 443 -2.52 4.91 -5.73
N THR A 444 -3.03 3.68 -5.65
CA THR A 444 -4.37 3.41 -5.12
C THR A 444 -4.44 3.77 -3.64
N VAL A 445 -3.53 3.26 -2.82
CA VAL A 445 -3.53 3.47 -1.37
C VAL A 445 -3.38 4.95 -1.03
N TYR A 446 -2.39 5.62 -1.62
CA TYR A 446 -2.16 7.04 -1.37
C TYR A 446 -3.35 7.90 -1.78
N SER A 447 -3.89 7.70 -2.99
CA SER A 447 -5.02 8.50 -3.48
C SER A 447 -6.30 8.28 -2.67
N TYR A 448 -6.56 7.02 -2.29
CA TYR A 448 -7.69 6.65 -1.45
C TYR A 448 -7.62 7.32 -0.08
N ILE A 449 -6.48 7.21 0.62
CA ILE A 449 -6.31 7.83 1.93
C ILE A 449 -6.32 9.36 1.85
N ASN A 450 -5.68 9.93 0.84
CA ASN A 450 -5.69 11.37 0.62
C ASN A 450 -7.11 11.91 0.41
N ALA A 451 -7.94 11.21 -0.37
CA ALA A 451 -9.33 11.59 -0.59
C ALA A 451 -10.12 11.58 0.74
N ILE A 452 -10.03 10.50 1.51
CA ILE A 452 -10.74 10.35 2.78
C ILE A 452 -10.34 11.42 3.79
N ILE A 453 -9.03 11.66 3.97
CA ILE A 453 -8.56 12.69 4.91
C ILE A 453 -9.03 14.07 4.46
N SER A 454 -8.95 14.36 3.15
CA SER A 454 -9.37 15.66 2.60
C SER A 454 -10.88 15.90 2.78
N GLU A 455 -11.71 14.91 2.49
CA GLU A 455 -13.17 14.98 2.62
C GLU A 455 -13.61 15.13 4.08
N ALA A 456 -12.88 14.51 5.01
CA ALA A 456 -13.10 14.69 6.45
C ALA A 456 -12.62 16.06 6.98
N GLY A 457 -12.02 16.91 6.14
CA GLY A 457 -11.40 18.17 6.55
C GLY A 457 -10.16 17.97 7.44
N GLY A 458 -9.55 16.79 7.38
CA GLY A 458 -8.34 16.45 8.11
C GLY A 458 -7.09 17.11 7.52
N ASP A 459 -6.05 17.22 8.35
CA ASP A 459 -4.78 17.78 7.91
C ASP A 459 -4.00 16.79 7.03
N THR A 460 -3.95 17.05 5.73
CA THR A 460 -3.22 16.24 4.75
C THR A 460 -1.70 16.31 4.94
N SER A 461 -1.17 17.23 5.77
CA SER A 461 0.26 17.27 6.12
C SER A 461 0.71 15.97 6.82
N THR A 462 -0.21 15.25 7.45
CA THR A 462 0.01 13.93 8.05
C THR A 462 0.46 12.88 7.03
N LEU A 463 0.17 13.08 5.74
CA LEU A 463 0.61 12.23 4.63
C LEU A 463 1.99 12.59 4.05
N SER A 464 2.67 13.59 4.59
CA SER A 464 3.96 14.08 4.05
C SER A 464 4.98 12.97 3.78
N GLU A 465 5.16 12.04 4.72
CA GLU A 465 6.06 10.89 4.52
C GLU A 465 5.62 9.98 3.37
N ALA A 466 4.34 9.63 3.29
CA ALA A 466 3.83 8.82 2.18
C ALA A 466 3.94 9.57 0.85
N ALA A 467 3.73 10.88 0.86
CA ALA A 467 3.83 11.75 -0.31
C ALA A 467 5.24 11.78 -0.89
N ASP A 468 6.28 11.85 -0.04
CA ASP A 468 7.68 11.81 -0.48
C ASP A 468 7.97 10.57 -1.33
N TYR A 469 7.58 9.39 -0.84
CA TYR A 469 7.80 8.12 -1.53
C TYR A 469 6.87 7.91 -2.73
N TYR A 470 5.64 8.42 -2.66
CA TYR A 470 4.72 8.43 -3.78
C TYR A 470 5.26 9.28 -4.94
N ASN A 471 5.82 10.45 -4.64
CA ASN A 471 6.46 11.32 -5.64
C ASN A 471 7.69 10.65 -6.26
N LEU A 472 8.54 10.00 -5.45
CA LEU A 472 9.67 9.22 -5.94
C LEU A 472 9.26 8.12 -6.93
N LEU A 473 8.16 7.42 -6.66
CA LEU A 473 7.59 6.41 -7.57
C LEU A 473 7.12 7.03 -8.89
N ASN A 474 6.40 8.15 -8.84
CA ASN A 474 5.87 8.83 -10.02
C ASN A 474 6.95 9.47 -10.89
N MET A 475 8.01 9.97 -10.26
CA MET A 475 9.18 10.52 -10.97
C MET A 475 10.03 9.44 -11.64
N GLN A 476 9.80 8.15 -11.32
CA GLN A 476 10.58 7.02 -11.84
C GLN A 476 12.09 7.22 -11.66
N VAL A 477 12.50 7.71 -10.49
CA VAL A 477 13.90 8.06 -10.20
C VAL A 477 14.87 6.87 -10.30
N THR A 478 14.33 5.65 -10.31
CA THR A 478 15.11 4.41 -10.37
C THR A 478 14.29 3.26 -10.94
N ASN A 479 15.00 2.30 -11.55
CA ASN A 479 14.45 0.99 -11.94
C ASN A 479 14.84 -0.12 -10.95
N ASP A 480 15.47 0.25 -9.83
CA ASP A 480 15.88 -0.67 -8.79
C ASP A 480 14.67 -1.22 -8.03
N THR A 481 14.36 -2.49 -8.25
CA THR A 481 13.21 -3.17 -7.63
C THR A 481 13.19 -3.08 -6.12
N ALA A 482 14.35 -3.10 -5.45
CA ALA A 482 14.40 -3.00 -3.99
C ALA A 482 14.07 -1.58 -3.51
N ALA A 483 14.49 -0.56 -4.24
CA ALA A 483 14.10 0.81 -3.95
C ALA A 483 12.59 1.00 -4.16
N LEU A 484 12.04 0.50 -5.27
CA LEU A 484 10.60 0.56 -5.58
C LEU A 484 9.75 -0.17 -4.53
N LEU A 485 10.22 -1.33 -4.06
CA LEU A 485 9.61 -2.04 -2.94
C LEU A 485 9.65 -1.19 -1.66
N GLY A 486 10.80 -0.59 -1.35
CA GLY A 486 10.96 0.29 -0.20
C GLY A 486 10.02 1.50 -0.24
N PHE A 487 9.88 2.13 -1.41
CA PHE A 487 8.91 3.22 -1.61
C PHE A 487 7.49 2.74 -1.35
N THR A 488 7.12 1.58 -1.90
CA THR A 488 5.77 1.01 -1.74
C THR A 488 5.44 0.75 -0.27
N ILE A 489 6.37 0.11 0.46
CA ILE A 489 6.22 -0.17 1.89
C ILE A 489 5.98 1.13 2.67
N ASN A 490 6.76 2.18 2.40
CA ASN A 490 6.63 3.45 3.11
C ASN A 490 5.40 4.26 2.69
N VAL A 491 4.95 4.18 1.44
CA VAL A 491 3.67 4.79 1.02
C VAL A 491 2.52 4.16 1.81
N ILE A 492 2.48 2.82 1.89
CA ILE A 492 1.42 2.12 2.63
C ILE A 492 1.52 2.44 4.13
N ALA A 493 2.69 2.31 4.73
CA ALA A 493 2.89 2.56 6.16
C ALA A 493 2.53 4.01 6.54
N GLY A 494 3.04 4.99 5.80
CA GLY A 494 2.75 6.40 6.02
C GLY A 494 1.26 6.72 5.84
N SER A 495 0.59 6.08 4.88
CA SER A 495 -0.85 6.25 4.68
C SER A 495 -1.66 5.68 5.84
N VAL A 496 -1.31 4.49 6.33
CA VAL A 496 -1.93 3.86 7.52
C VAL A 496 -1.75 4.75 8.76
N ILE A 497 -0.52 5.22 8.99
CA ILE A 497 -0.21 6.12 10.12
C ILE A 497 -1.04 7.41 10.02
N ALA A 498 -1.13 8.01 8.83
CA ALA A 498 -1.88 9.25 8.61
C ALA A 498 -3.37 9.07 8.94
N VAL A 499 -4.00 7.98 8.45
CA VAL A 499 -5.40 7.65 8.78
C VAL A 499 -5.60 7.59 10.29
N HIS A 500 -4.80 6.79 10.99
CA HIS A 500 -4.98 6.62 12.44
C HIS A 500 -4.68 7.91 13.22
N LYS A 501 -3.74 8.73 12.76
CA LYS A 501 -3.49 10.04 13.35
C LYS A 501 -4.65 11.02 13.15
N VAL A 502 -5.38 10.94 12.05
CA VAL A 502 -6.53 11.82 11.79
C VAL A 502 -7.77 11.32 12.52
N PHE A 503 -7.99 10.02 12.53
CA PHE A 503 -9.27 9.43 12.92
C PHE A 503 -9.30 8.78 14.31
N ASP A 504 -8.15 8.39 14.87
CA ASP A 504 -8.08 7.53 16.07
C ASP A 504 -7.28 8.12 17.25
N GLN A 505 -7.03 9.44 17.31
CA GLN A 505 -6.21 10.05 18.36
C GLN A 505 -6.66 9.72 19.79
N GLY A 506 -7.96 9.57 20.02
CA GLY A 506 -8.53 9.20 21.32
C GLY A 506 -8.57 7.70 21.61
N ASN A 507 -8.24 6.85 20.63
CA ASN A 507 -8.42 5.39 20.71
C ASN A 507 -7.16 4.60 20.27
N LEU A 508 -5.99 5.24 20.22
CA LEU A 508 -4.75 4.64 19.74
C LEU A 508 -4.39 3.32 20.43
N LYS A 509 -4.66 3.17 21.73
CA LYS A 509 -4.44 1.91 22.45
C LYS A 509 -5.19 0.74 21.82
N SER A 510 -6.46 0.95 21.50
CA SER A 510 -7.32 -0.10 20.95
C SER A 510 -6.95 -0.40 19.49
N VAL A 511 -6.66 0.63 18.70
CA VAL A 511 -6.14 0.48 17.33
C VAL A 511 -4.85 -0.33 17.31
N VAL A 512 -3.88 0.01 18.16
CA VAL A 512 -2.61 -0.72 18.27
C VAL A 512 -2.85 -2.18 18.67
N SER A 513 -3.85 -2.45 19.50
CA SER A 513 -4.23 -3.81 19.89
C SER A 513 -4.78 -4.59 18.69
N SER A 514 -5.66 -3.97 17.88
CA SER A 514 -6.17 -4.56 16.64
C SER A 514 -5.08 -4.77 15.58
N GLN A 515 -4.13 -3.84 15.43
CA GLN A 515 -2.98 -4.03 14.54
C GLN A 515 -2.11 -5.21 14.97
N ALA A 516 -1.85 -5.34 16.27
CA ALA A 516 -1.10 -6.47 16.81
C ALA A 516 -1.80 -7.80 16.51
N GLU A 517 -3.13 -7.85 16.62
CA GLU A 517 -3.93 -9.02 16.24
C GLU A 517 -3.82 -9.35 14.76
N VAL A 518 -3.97 -8.35 13.88
CA VAL A 518 -3.80 -8.53 12.43
C VAL A 518 -2.43 -9.09 12.11
N ILE A 519 -1.37 -8.47 12.63
CA ILE A 519 0.02 -8.89 12.41
C ILE A 519 0.26 -10.32 12.89
N ASN A 520 -0.38 -10.72 14.00
CA ASN A 520 -0.28 -12.08 14.51
C ASN A 520 -0.94 -13.12 13.60
N ALA A 521 -1.97 -12.72 12.84
CA ALA A 521 -2.63 -13.58 11.89
C ALA A 521 -1.86 -13.68 10.56
N LEU A 522 -1.23 -12.61 10.07
CA LEU A 522 -0.65 -12.54 8.71
C LEU A 522 0.20 -13.77 8.33
N PRO A 523 0.01 -14.34 7.11
CA PRO A 523 0.61 -15.61 6.70
C PRO A 523 2.15 -15.56 6.59
N GLY A 524 2.71 -14.35 6.43
CA GLY A 524 4.14 -14.08 6.37
C GLY A 524 4.87 -14.04 7.73
N ARG A 525 4.18 -14.18 8.87
CA ARG A 525 4.81 -14.11 10.22
C ARG A 525 5.91 -15.15 10.45
N ALA A 526 5.75 -16.28 9.79
CA ALA A 526 6.74 -17.27 9.46
C ALA A 526 8.12 -16.64 9.15
N PHE A 527 8.13 -15.74 8.17
CA PHE A 527 9.27 -15.08 7.61
C PHE A 527 9.63 -13.87 8.48
N LYS A 528 10.71 -13.98 9.26
CA LYS A 528 11.17 -12.94 10.19
C LYS A 528 12.51 -12.35 9.76
N PRO A 529 12.54 -11.41 8.81
CA PRO A 529 13.72 -10.59 8.57
C PRO A 529 14.16 -9.91 9.86
N PRO A 530 15.47 -9.71 10.08
CA PRO A 530 15.97 -9.01 11.26
C PRO A 530 15.33 -7.62 11.48
N LEU A 531 15.09 -6.86 10.39
CA LEU A 531 14.41 -5.56 10.49
C LEU A 531 12.95 -5.70 10.97
N VAL A 532 12.24 -6.73 10.55
CA VAL A 532 10.85 -6.97 10.96
C VAL A 532 10.79 -7.40 12.42
N GLU A 533 11.73 -8.26 12.85
CA GLU A 533 11.87 -8.68 14.24
C GLU A 533 12.16 -7.48 15.15
N LEU A 534 13.11 -6.63 14.76
CA LEU A 534 13.40 -5.37 15.44
C LEU A 534 12.16 -4.48 15.58
N LEU A 535 11.46 -4.21 14.48
CA LEU A 535 10.28 -3.34 14.51
C LEU A 535 9.18 -3.94 15.38
N LEU A 536 9.01 -5.27 15.37
CA LEU A 536 8.03 -5.96 16.20
C LEU A 536 8.37 -5.89 17.70
N GLU A 537 9.64 -6.16 18.06
CA GLU A 537 10.13 -6.00 19.43
C GLU A 537 9.93 -4.55 19.91
N SER A 538 10.32 -3.58 19.09
CA SER A 538 10.11 -2.16 19.38
C SER A 538 8.63 -1.81 19.57
N SER A 539 7.73 -2.44 18.80
CA SER A 539 6.28 -2.19 18.93
C SER A 539 5.76 -2.68 20.27
N ILE A 540 6.19 -3.89 20.69
CA ILE A 540 5.80 -4.51 21.97
C ILE A 540 6.34 -3.69 23.15
N GLU A 541 7.60 -3.28 23.08
CA GLU A 541 8.22 -2.43 24.10
C GLU A 541 7.52 -1.07 24.22
N ALA A 542 7.19 -0.44 23.08
CA ALA A 542 6.42 0.82 23.07
C ALA A 542 5.05 0.67 23.75
N VAL A 543 4.34 -0.43 23.49
CA VAL A 543 3.05 -0.75 24.16
C VAL A 543 3.23 -0.89 25.67
N ASN A 544 4.27 -1.60 26.12
CA ASN A 544 4.56 -1.77 27.55
C ASN A 544 4.89 -0.46 28.25
N LEU A 545 5.49 0.50 27.52
CA LEU A 545 5.79 1.85 28.00
C LEU A 545 4.61 2.81 27.90
N GLY A 546 3.48 2.40 27.33
CA GLY A 546 2.31 3.24 27.09
C GLY A 546 2.48 4.25 25.95
N ASP A 547 3.51 4.11 25.11
CA ASP A 547 3.76 4.96 23.95
C ASP A 547 3.09 4.40 22.69
N TYR A 548 1.78 4.56 22.62
CA TYR A 548 0.97 4.02 21.52
C TYR A 548 1.25 4.71 20.17
N SER A 549 1.81 5.92 20.16
CA SER A 549 2.20 6.59 18.91
C SER A 549 3.39 5.89 18.26
N SER A 550 4.43 5.59 19.04
CA SER A 550 5.60 4.84 18.57
C SER A 550 5.24 3.40 18.20
N ALA A 551 4.34 2.77 18.98
CA ALA A 551 3.80 1.45 18.67
C ALA A 551 3.04 1.43 17.34
N LEU A 552 2.16 2.42 17.09
CA LEU A 552 1.44 2.57 15.82
C LEU A 552 2.41 2.68 14.64
N ASN A 553 3.47 3.50 14.77
CA ASN A 553 4.44 3.69 13.69
C ASN A 553 5.14 2.37 13.32
N THR A 554 5.63 1.66 14.33
CA THR A 554 6.39 0.42 14.15
C THR A 554 5.52 -0.75 13.69
N TYR A 555 4.32 -0.92 14.26
CA TYR A 555 3.37 -1.92 13.78
C TYR A 555 2.89 -1.64 12.34
N SER A 556 2.62 -0.39 11.99
CA SER A 556 2.21 -0.03 10.63
C SER A 556 3.29 -0.35 9.59
N LYS A 557 4.57 -0.14 9.93
CA LYS A 557 5.71 -0.56 9.11
C LYS A 557 5.78 -2.08 8.99
N VAL A 558 5.63 -2.83 10.09
CA VAL A 558 5.60 -4.30 10.09
C VAL A 558 4.47 -4.85 9.22
N ALA A 559 3.26 -4.35 9.41
CA ALA A 559 2.09 -4.72 8.61
C ALA A 559 2.33 -4.45 7.12
N SER A 560 2.85 -3.27 6.77
CA SER A 560 3.16 -2.90 5.39
C SER A 560 4.23 -3.78 4.75
N ILE A 561 5.26 -4.16 5.52
CA ILE A 561 6.28 -5.11 5.05
C ILE A 561 5.62 -6.45 4.78
N TYR A 562 4.81 -7.00 5.69
CA TYR A 562 4.16 -8.29 5.47
C TYR A 562 3.16 -8.26 4.31
N LEU A 563 2.34 -7.21 4.21
CA LEU A 563 1.40 -7.00 3.11
C LEU A 563 2.13 -7.01 1.76
N THR A 564 3.25 -6.30 1.66
CA THR A 564 4.00 -6.18 0.40
C THR A 564 4.91 -7.40 0.16
N ALA A 565 5.42 -8.05 1.21
CA ALA A 565 6.20 -9.28 1.10
C ALA A 565 5.35 -10.44 0.58
N THR A 566 4.05 -10.50 0.90
CA THR A 566 3.12 -11.49 0.33
C THR A 566 3.00 -11.33 -1.20
N LEU A 567 3.04 -10.10 -1.73
CA LEU A 567 3.10 -9.85 -3.18
C LEU A 567 4.43 -10.29 -3.81
N VAL A 568 5.54 -10.15 -3.09
CA VAL A 568 6.90 -10.39 -3.61
C VAL A 568 7.34 -11.85 -3.49
N LEU A 569 6.94 -12.56 -2.43
CA LEU A 569 7.44 -13.90 -2.10
C LEU A 569 6.55 -15.03 -2.60
N ASN A 570 5.23 -14.81 -2.71
CA ASN A 570 4.31 -15.82 -3.24
C ASN A 570 4.35 -15.94 -4.77
N THR A 571 5.07 -15.08 -5.49
CA THR A 571 5.36 -15.29 -6.92
C THR A 571 6.37 -16.41 -7.16
N SER A 572 7.13 -16.79 -6.12
CA SER A 572 8.15 -17.86 -6.19
C SER A 572 7.68 -19.16 -5.55
N CYS A 573 6.72 -19.11 -4.64
CA CYS A 573 6.05 -20.31 -4.13
C CYS A 573 4.94 -20.74 -5.11
N THR A 574 5.37 -21.55 -6.07
CA THR A 574 4.61 -22.68 -6.60
C THR A 574 3.58 -22.39 -7.71
N TYR A 575 4.11 -22.34 -8.94
CA TYR A 575 3.74 -23.34 -9.97
C TYR A 575 3.98 -24.76 -9.40
N ILE A 576 3.24 -25.16 -8.36
CA ILE A 576 3.06 -26.58 -8.06
C ILE A 576 1.90 -26.98 -8.96
N SER A 577 2.17 -27.93 -9.83
CA SER A 577 1.20 -28.77 -10.49
C SER A 577 0.04 -29.13 -9.54
N GLN A 578 -1.05 -28.38 -9.60
CA GLN A 578 -2.38 -28.88 -9.29
C GLN A 578 -3.15 -29.00 -10.61
N GLN A 579 -2.69 -29.92 -11.46
CA GLN A 579 -3.64 -30.85 -12.05
C GLN A 579 -3.91 -31.91 -10.98
N SER A 580 -5.18 -32.21 -10.73
CA SER A 580 -5.73 -33.04 -9.64
C SER A 580 -5.92 -32.24 -8.34
N GLU A 581 -7.11 -31.98 -7.80
CA GLU A 581 -8.41 -32.66 -7.91
C GLU A 581 -9.54 -31.61 -7.91
N VAL A 582 -10.31 -31.54 -9.00
CA VAL A 582 -11.70 -31.05 -8.91
C VAL A 582 -12.50 -32.24 -8.38
N ALA A 583 -12.93 -32.17 -7.12
CA ALA A 583 -13.81 -33.16 -6.53
C ALA A 583 -15.17 -33.13 -7.25
N THR A 584 -15.40 -34.09 -8.15
CA THR A 584 -16.74 -34.46 -8.61
C THR A 584 -17.39 -35.42 -7.61
N PRO A 585 -18.66 -35.26 -7.24
CA PRO A 585 -19.31 -36.14 -6.28
C PRO A 585 -19.89 -37.40 -6.95
N GLY A 586 -19.60 -38.57 -6.37
CA GLY A 586 -20.56 -39.70 -6.31
C GLY A 586 -20.19 -41.06 -6.95
N SER A 587 -19.94 -42.04 -6.07
CA SER A 587 -20.26 -43.50 -6.18
C SER A 587 -19.24 -44.46 -6.84
N PRO A 588 -19.26 -45.78 -6.54
CA PRO A 588 -18.60 -46.35 -5.35
C PRO A 588 -17.60 -47.49 -5.64
N VAL A 589 -16.60 -47.61 -4.75
CA VAL A 589 -15.87 -48.80 -4.25
C VAL A 589 -15.66 -50.02 -5.17
N SER A 590 -14.39 -50.32 -5.47
CA SER A 590 -13.84 -51.70 -5.42
C SER A 590 -12.29 -51.73 -5.36
N THR A 591 -11.79 -52.15 -4.18
CA THR A 591 -10.68 -53.07 -3.81
C THR A 591 -9.33 -53.12 -4.60
N PRO A 592 -8.17 -53.31 -3.93
CA PRO A 592 -6.84 -52.93 -4.44
C PRO A 592 -5.99 -54.11 -4.96
N THR A 593 -4.96 -53.83 -5.76
CA THR A 593 -3.87 -54.79 -6.04
C THR A 593 -2.50 -54.10 -6.16
N GLN A 594 -1.67 -54.41 -5.16
CA GLN A 594 -0.23 -54.66 -5.11
C GLN A 594 0.79 -54.06 -6.11
N GLN A 595 1.78 -53.39 -5.48
CA GLN A 595 3.23 -53.65 -5.46
C GLN A 595 4.20 -53.19 -6.58
N VAL A 596 5.39 -52.84 -6.06
CA VAL A 596 6.78 -53.02 -6.57
C VAL A 596 7.53 -51.75 -7.03
N GLN A 597 8.25 -51.16 -6.06
CA GLN A 597 9.71 -51.01 -5.96
C GLN A 597 10.62 -50.64 -7.16
N THR A 598 11.53 -49.71 -6.82
CA THR A 598 12.99 -49.61 -7.12
C THR A 598 13.49 -48.90 -8.38
N GLY A 599 14.53 -48.08 -8.19
CA GLY A 599 15.48 -47.75 -9.26
C GLY A 599 16.14 -46.37 -9.17
N SER A 600 17.17 -46.24 -8.34
CA SER A 600 18.15 -45.15 -8.37
C SER A 600 19.10 -45.28 -9.56
N SER A 601 19.56 -44.17 -10.16
CA SER A 601 20.93 -44.03 -10.69
C SER A 601 21.26 -42.57 -11.03
N SER A 602 22.55 -42.27 -10.91
CA SER A 602 23.20 -40.97 -10.82
C SER A 602 24.11 -40.67 -12.02
N SER A 603 24.33 -39.36 -12.26
CA SER A 603 25.48 -38.70 -12.94
C SER A 603 25.50 -38.63 -14.47
N PRO A 604 26.30 -37.70 -15.08
CA PRO A 604 26.61 -36.32 -14.71
C PRO A 604 26.52 -35.33 -15.91
N ALA A 605 26.82 -34.06 -15.63
CA ALA A 605 26.81 -32.91 -16.52
C ALA A 605 27.58 -33.03 -17.85
N THR A 606 27.08 -32.34 -18.87
CA THR A 606 27.88 -31.74 -19.96
C THR A 606 27.23 -30.44 -20.42
N SER A 607 28.05 -29.39 -20.43
CA SER A 607 27.80 -28.06 -20.98
C SER A 607 27.81 -28.07 -22.50
N THR A 608 26.95 -27.28 -23.14
CA THR A 608 27.28 -26.55 -24.37
C THR A 608 26.28 -25.42 -24.60
N GLU A 609 26.82 -24.36 -25.18
CA GLU A 609 26.29 -23.02 -25.37
C GLU A 609 25.03 -22.96 -26.25
N GLY A 610 24.22 -21.92 -26.07
CA GLY A 610 23.05 -21.67 -26.91
C GLY A 610 22.35 -20.35 -26.60
N GLU A 611 22.93 -19.27 -27.12
CA GLU A 611 22.26 -18.05 -27.62
C GLU A 611 21.20 -17.34 -26.76
N SER A 612 21.59 -16.15 -26.30
CA SER A 612 20.72 -15.10 -25.79
C SER A 612 19.77 -14.57 -26.89
N THR A 613 18.49 -14.93 -26.83
CA THR A 613 17.44 -14.18 -27.56
C THR A 613 16.74 -13.21 -26.63
N TRP A 614 17.17 -11.96 -26.73
CA TRP A 614 16.51 -10.76 -26.21
C TRP A 614 15.14 -10.59 -26.90
N ARG A 615 14.05 -10.47 -26.13
CA ARG A 615 12.71 -10.09 -26.65
C ARG A 615 12.38 -8.67 -26.16
N PRO A 616 12.28 -7.66 -27.03
CA PRO A 616 11.70 -6.38 -26.64
C PRO A 616 10.17 -6.49 -26.60
N GLY A 617 9.58 -5.74 -25.67
CA GLY A 617 8.15 -5.63 -25.44
C GLY A 617 7.34 -5.21 -26.66
N GLY A 618 6.04 -5.48 -26.56
CA GLY A 618 5.03 -5.13 -27.55
C GLY A 618 4.88 -3.62 -27.72
N GLY A 619 5.74 -3.03 -28.54
CA GLY A 619 5.49 -1.78 -29.25
C GLY A 619 5.00 -2.10 -30.66
N VAL A 620 3.97 -1.42 -31.12
CA VAL A 620 3.53 -1.46 -32.53
C VAL A 620 4.76 -1.24 -33.40
N LYS A 621 5.16 -2.27 -34.15
CA LYS A 621 6.42 -2.28 -34.89
C LYS A 621 6.44 -1.07 -35.85
N LEU A 622 7.48 -0.24 -35.77
CA LEU A 622 7.67 0.98 -36.56
C LEU A 622 7.39 0.79 -38.07
N TYR A 623 7.65 -0.41 -38.60
CA TYR A 623 7.37 -0.79 -39.99
C TYR A 623 5.87 -0.77 -40.34
N VAL A 624 4.98 -1.03 -39.37
CA VAL A 624 3.51 -1.00 -39.54
C VAL A 624 3.02 0.44 -39.69
N ILE A 625 3.56 1.36 -38.88
CA ILE A 625 3.25 2.80 -38.99
C ILE A 625 3.79 3.34 -40.32
N LEU A 626 5.01 2.98 -40.69
CA LEU A 626 5.61 3.36 -41.98
C LEU A 626 4.83 2.79 -43.17
N ALA A 627 4.32 1.57 -43.08
CA ALA A 627 3.48 0.97 -44.11
C ALA A 627 2.14 1.70 -44.25
N PHE A 628 1.52 2.10 -43.13
CA PHE A 628 0.26 2.86 -43.16
C PHE A 628 0.44 4.26 -43.76
N ILE A 629 1.53 4.94 -43.40
CA ILE A 629 1.90 6.24 -44.00
C ILE A 629 2.16 6.09 -45.50
N ALA A 630 2.91 5.06 -45.92
CA ALA A 630 3.19 4.82 -47.34
C ALA A 630 1.91 4.56 -48.15
N VAL A 631 0.98 3.73 -47.64
CA VAL A 631 -0.31 3.47 -48.29
C VAL A 631 -1.16 4.73 -48.40
N THR A 632 -1.17 5.56 -47.35
CA THR A 632 -1.95 6.82 -47.34
C THR A 632 -1.38 7.83 -48.34
N VAL A 633 -0.05 7.98 -48.40
CA VAL A 633 0.63 8.87 -49.34
C VAL A 633 0.44 8.40 -50.78
N ILE A 634 0.59 7.10 -51.05
CA ILE A 634 0.37 6.54 -52.40
C ILE A 634 -1.09 6.72 -52.83
N SER A 635 -2.06 6.51 -51.93
CA SER A 635 -3.48 6.73 -52.21
C SER A 635 -3.80 8.19 -52.51
N ALA A 636 -3.20 9.13 -51.77
CA ALA A 636 -3.33 10.56 -52.03
C ALA A 636 -2.73 10.97 -53.39
N ILE A 637 -1.57 10.42 -53.76
CA ILE A 637 -0.92 10.68 -55.05
C ILE A 637 -1.77 10.13 -56.21
N ILE A 638 -2.37 8.95 -56.05
CA ILE A 638 -3.26 8.34 -57.06
C ILE A 638 -4.54 9.18 -57.21
N ALA A 639 -5.16 9.60 -56.09
CA ALA A 639 -6.33 10.47 -56.11
C ALA A 639 -6.04 11.81 -56.82
N LEU A 640 -4.88 12.42 -56.56
CA LEU A 640 -4.43 13.64 -57.24
C LEU A 640 -4.18 13.44 -58.74
N ARG A 641 -3.66 12.27 -59.15
CA ARG A 641 -3.48 11.95 -60.58
C ARG A 641 -4.78 11.67 -61.29
N LEU A 642 -5.74 10.98 -60.65
CA LEU A 642 -7.08 10.76 -61.20
C LEU A 642 -7.87 12.08 -61.30
N ALA A 643 -7.75 12.97 -60.30
CA ALA A 643 -8.35 14.30 -60.35
C ALA A 643 -7.75 15.19 -61.47
N ARG A 644 -6.45 15.04 -61.79
CA ARG A 644 -5.83 15.71 -62.95
C ARG A 644 -6.24 15.09 -64.29
N ALA A 645 -6.43 13.78 -64.37
CA ALA A 645 -6.89 13.09 -65.57
C ALA A 645 -8.37 13.37 -65.89
N GLY A 646 -9.21 13.60 -64.87
CA GLY A 646 -10.62 13.98 -65.04
C GLY A 646 -10.86 15.42 -65.52
N ARG A 647 -9.84 16.29 -65.53
CA ARG A 647 -9.96 17.67 -66.04
C ARG A 647 -9.66 17.83 -67.54
N THR A 648 -9.25 16.76 -68.23
CA THR A 648 -8.92 16.80 -69.67
C THR A 648 -9.97 16.17 -70.59
N THR A 649 -11.12 15.74 -70.08
CA THR A 649 -12.26 15.26 -70.90
C THR A 649 -13.56 15.97 -70.48
N SER A 650 -13.59 17.28 -70.75
CA SER A 650 -14.79 18.11 -70.80
C SER A 650 -14.55 19.19 -71.85
N LYS A 651 -14.56 18.75 -73.12
CA LYS A 651 -14.73 19.52 -74.36
C LYS A 651 -14.81 18.49 -75.50
N GLY A 652 -15.98 18.36 -76.09
CA GLY A 652 -16.30 17.39 -77.14
C GLY A 652 -17.57 16.63 -76.81
#